data_AF-A0A2T1DFA3-F1
#
_entry.id   AF-A0A2T1DFA3-F1
#
_cell.length_a   1.000
_cell.length_b   1.000
_cell.length_c   1.000
_cell.angle_alpha   90.00
_cell.angle_beta   90.00
_cell.angle_gamma   90.00
#
_symmetry.space_group_name_H-M   'P 1'
#
loop_
_entity.id
_entity.type
_entity.pdbx_description
1 polymer ?
#
loop_
_entity_poly.entity_id
_entity_poly.type
_entity_poly.pdbx_seq_one_letter_code
_entity_poly.pdbx_strand_id
1 'polypeptide(L)'
;MIEPSSFGIAPHLPADSSLVTKSSLSPPKGKFASFLAPLTQDRFKEVVHEVEQKLRIVNQTLSMLDAQGFDTILEEMLNSITTKTGELLNADRATIYLLDEEKNELYTTVAEGNQGRSLEIRFPVDQGIAGEAATSKRGINIHYDFFDDDRSGQAKIQYQKTGYRAYTMLTLPLLNDEGDLVAVIQLINKIKPGCDRSTPLDERIDLQGFTHGDEQLFVEFAPSIRLILESSRSFYIATQKQRAANALIKATQSLSQSSLDLDDTLMRVMDEAKKLMNADRSTLWLIDRERNEIWTRVVMADGNLKELRFPIGVGFAGQVAASGEVINIPFDLYEHEGAETAKKTDQATGYRTCSLLCMPIRNADGDLIGVTQLVNKNKQGYSINYNPQNWPAAPEFWKASFNRSDQEFMATFNIQAGVALQNAKLFETVKQQEQMQRDILRSLSNGVISTDKEGHIIAANESAKKLLGLDSNESLEGKSIANLVQIEKADFSKWFGMALADKNRQQYYPDQTLQPAQGAEQHSINLSINTIADANDSKKISGALVVMDDISDEKRLKSTMYRYMTQELAEQLLENPDAAKMGGDRKEVSVLFSDIRSYTSLTETLGAEEVVELLNQYFESMVDAVFAHKGILDKYIGDAIMAVFGSPLPLDDHEWMSVQTAVEMRHRLIDFNAKRQSENKKTIKIGIGINSDTVISGNIGCSKRMEFTAIGDGVNLGSRLEGATKIYGTDIVISESTYRPCADRIWTRELDFIKVKGKSNPVAIYELVGLRSETVSEQKQQVIEHYEKARRHYLNRKFAHAVAGFATVLEIDSHDKAAALHMERCQHWLKNPPTDEWDGAWALTEK
;
A
#
# COMPACT_ATOMS: atom_id res chain seq x y z
N MET A 1 -52.24 -34.02 27.51
CA MET A 1 -53.70 -33.93 27.33
C MET A 1 -53.97 -32.91 26.24
N ILE A 2 -54.63 -33.37 25.17
CA ILE A 2 -55.57 -32.62 24.32
C ILE A 2 -54.96 -31.65 23.26
N GLU A 3 -54.72 -32.22 22.07
CA GLU A 3 -55.19 -31.73 20.75
C GLU A 3 -56.75 -31.67 20.69
N PRO A 4 -57.47 -31.14 19.66
CA PRO A 4 -57.08 -30.80 18.27
C PRO A 4 -57.76 -29.50 17.70
N SER A 5 -57.42 -29.00 16.49
CA SER A 5 -58.18 -29.14 15.21
C SER A 5 -57.70 -28.02 14.25
N SER A 6 -57.65 -28.06 12.91
CA SER A 6 -57.82 -29.06 11.84
C SER A 6 -57.67 -28.35 10.46
N PHE A 7 -56.84 -28.92 9.54
CA PHE A 7 -56.89 -28.98 8.04
C PHE A 7 -56.99 -27.69 7.17
N GLY A 8 -56.35 -27.53 6.00
CA GLY A 8 -55.58 -28.37 5.05
C GLY A 8 -54.87 -27.45 4.00
N ILE A 9 -54.15 -27.83 2.93
CA ILE A 9 -54.01 -29.01 2.06
C ILE A 9 -52.60 -28.97 1.39
N ALA A 10 -52.07 -30.17 1.08
CA ALA A 10 -50.71 -30.61 0.65
C ALA A 10 -50.31 -30.28 -0.84
N PRO A 11 -49.14 -30.73 -1.41
CA PRO A 11 -48.16 -31.71 -0.88
C PRO A 11 -46.64 -31.43 -1.06
N HIS A 12 -45.89 -32.21 -0.27
CA HIS A 12 -44.44 -32.41 -0.26
C HIS A 12 -43.90 -33.26 -1.44
N LEU A 13 -42.63 -33.03 -1.80
CA LEU A 13 -41.69 -34.04 -2.31
C LEU A 13 -40.38 -33.92 -1.49
N PRO A 14 -39.74 -35.04 -1.08
CA PRO A 14 -38.62 -35.05 -0.15
C PRO A 14 -37.24 -35.04 -0.83
N ALA A 15 -36.24 -34.70 -0.03
CA ALA A 15 -34.82 -34.78 -0.36
C ALA A 15 -34.38 -36.23 -0.61
N ASP A 16 -33.63 -36.45 -1.70
CA ASP A 16 -32.91 -37.70 -1.93
C ASP A 16 -31.40 -37.44 -2.04
N SER A 17 -30.67 -38.23 -1.25
CA SER A 17 -29.22 -38.31 -1.22
C SER A 17 -28.79 -39.52 -2.05
N SER A 18 -27.57 -39.48 -2.59
CA SER A 18 -26.88 -40.55 -3.32
C SER A 18 -27.23 -40.71 -4.82
N LEU A 19 -26.29 -40.30 -5.68
CA LEU A 19 -25.91 -40.93 -6.98
C LEU A 19 -24.88 -40.04 -7.70
N VAL A 20 -23.62 -40.09 -7.27
CA VAL A 20 -22.49 -39.81 -8.17
C VAL A 20 -21.85 -41.15 -8.48
N THR A 21 -22.43 -41.86 -9.44
CA THR A 21 -21.81 -43.02 -10.07
C THR A 21 -20.66 -42.52 -10.95
N LYS A 22 -19.44 -42.93 -10.60
CA LYS A 22 -18.26 -42.86 -11.48
C LYS A 22 -18.62 -43.46 -12.84
N SER A 23 -18.73 -42.64 -13.89
CA SER A 23 -18.71 -43.13 -15.26
C SER A 23 -17.24 -43.30 -15.68
N SER A 24 -16.76 -44.54 -15.63
CA SER A 24 -15.50 -44.92 -16.25
C SER A 24 -15.69 -44.90 -17.77
N LEU A 25 -15.41 -43.77 -18.41
CA LEU A 25 -15.29 -43.64 -19.85
C LEU A 25 -13.87 -44.06 -20.29
N SER A 26 -13.54 -45.32 -20.06
CA SER A 26 -12.54 -46.02 -20.89
C SER A 26 -13.34 -46.89 -21.85
N PRO A 27 -13.11 -46.82 -23.18
CA PRO A 27 -13.79 -47.75 -24.07
C PRO A 27 -13.33 -49.17 -23.68
N PRO A 28 -14.25 -50.15 -23.55
CA PRO A 28 -13.84 -51.53 -23.37
C PRO A 28 -13.05 -51.97 -24.61
N LYS A 29 -11.90 -52.62 -24.39
CA LYS A 29 -11.09 -53.26 -25.45
C LYS A 29 -12.00 -54.04 -26.41
N GLY A 30 -11.88 -53.79 -27.72
CA GLY A 30 -12.52 -54.61 -28.76
C GLY A 30 -13.57 -53.93 -29.67
N LYS A 31 -13.86 -52.64 -29.53
CA LYS A 31 -14.83 -51.96 -30.42
C LYS A 31 -14.29 -51.60 -31.82
N PHE A 32 -12.98 -51.38 -31.98
CA PHE A 32 -12.40 -51.06 -33.29
C PHE A 32 -12.13 -52.30 -34.16
N ALA A 33 -11.60 -53.38 -33.57
CA ALA A 33 -11.35 -54.63 -34.30
C ALA A 33 -12.65 -55.28 -34.84
N SER A 34 -13.76 -55.14 -34.11
CA SER A 34 -15.09 -55.61 -34.55
C SER A 34 -15.71 -54.73 -35.64
N PHE A 35 -15.28 -53.47 -35.78
CA PHE A 35 -15.74 -52.52 -36.79
C PHE A 35 -15.15 -52.80 -38.18
N LEU A 36 -13.94 -53.36 -38.24
CA LEU A 36 -13.23 -53.72 -39.49
C LEU A 36 -13.45 -55.19 -39.89
N ALA A 37 -14.28 -55.94 -39.18
CA ALA A 37 -14.47 -57.37 -39.40
C ALA A 37 -15.14 -57.74 -40.76
N PRO A 38 -16.12 -56.99 -41.31
CA PRO A 38 -16.81 -57.38 -42.55
C PRO A 38 -16.28 -56.60 -43.76
N LEU A 39 -15.04 -56.86 -44.17
CA LEU A 39 -14.39 -56.15 -45.28
C LEU A 39 -14.15 -57.09 -46.48
N THR A 40 -14.93 -56.90 -47.55
CA THR A 40 -14.60 -57.33 -48.92
C THR A 40 -13.91 -56.18 -49.67
N GLN A 41 -13.25 -56.47 -50.80
CA GLN A 41 -12.51 -55.51 -51.63
C GLN A 41 -13.32 -54.22 -51.95
N ASP A 42 -14.64 -54.35 -52.14
CA ASP A 42 -15.54 -53.22 -52.42
C ASP A 42 -15.94 -52.39 -51.18
N ARG A 43 -15.95 -52.96 -49.96
CA ARG A 43 -16.37 -52.27 -48.72
C ARG A 43 -15.23 -51.50 -48.02
N PHE A 44 -13.98 -51.75 -48.38
CA PHE A 44 -12.82 -51.11 -47.74
C PHE A 44 -12.76 -49.60 -47.97
N LYS A 45 -13.11 -49.12 -49.17
CA LYS A 45 -13.13 -47.68 -49.48
C LYS A 45 -14.17 -46.92 -48.66
N GLU A 46 -15.37 -47.49 -48.47
CA GLU A 46 -16.44 -46.88 -47.67
C GLU A 46 -16.05 -46.78 -46.20
N VAL A 47 -15.46 -47.83 -45.63
CA VAL A 47 -15.09 -47.87 -44.21
C VAL A 47 -13.93 -46.92 -43.89
N VAL A 48 -12.95 -46.78 -44.79
CA VAL A 48 -11.87 -45.79 -44.63
C VAL A 48 -12.42 -44.37 -44.66
N HIS A 49 -13.35 -44.08 -45.56
CA HIS A 49 -13.98 -42.76 -45.63
C HIS A 49 -14.84 -42.48 -44.38
N GLU A 50 -15.48 -43.49 -43.80
CA GLU A 50 -16.21 -43.37 -42.54
C GLU A 50 -15.26 -43.12 -41.34
N VAL A 51 -14.08 -43.74 -41.34
CA VAL A 51 -13.01 -43.51 -40.34
C VAL A 51 -12.44 -42.10 -40.48
N GLU A 52 -12.21 -41.61 -41.70
CA GLU A 52 -11.80 -40.22 -41.98
C GLU A 52 -12.83 -39.21 -41.44
N GLN A 53 -14.11 -39.41 -41.76
CA GLN A 53 -15.18 -38.54 -41.26
C GLN A 53 -15.28 -38.56 -39.73
N LYS A 54 -15.18 -39.74 -39.11
CA LYS A 54 -15.20 -39.85 -37.64
C LYS A 54 -13.95 -39.25 -36.99
N LEU A 55 -12.76 -39.38 -37.58
CA LEU A 55 -11.54 -38.72 -37.12
C LEU A 55 -11.65 -37.19 -37.22
N ARG A 56 -12.28 -36.66 -38.28
CA ARG A 56 -12.62 -35.23 -38.40
C ARG A 56 -13.62 -34.77 -37.33
N ILE A 57 -14.65 -35.57 -37.05
CA ILE A 57 -15.63 -35.27 -36.00
C ILE A 57 -14.98 -35.30 -34.61
N VAL A 58 -14.09 -36.27 -34.37
CA VAL A 58 -13.29 -36.37 -33.14
C VAL A 58 -12.42 -35.11 -32.97
N ASN A 59 -11.74 -34.66 -34.04
CA ASN A 59 -10.98 -33.40 -34.04
C ASN A 59 -11.85 -32.17 -33.65
N GLN A 60 -13.11 -32.14 -34.08
CA GLN A 60 -14.05 -31.06 -33.73
C GLN A 60 -14.63 -31.17 -32.31
N THR A 61 -14.66 -32.35 -31.69
CA THR A 61 -15.27 -32.60 -30.36
C THR A 61 -14.27 -32.64 -29.21
N LEU A 62 -12.97 -32.53 -29.50
CA LEU A 62 -11.88 -32.80 -28.56
C LEU A 62 -11.48 -31.68 -27.60
N SER A 63 -12.32 -30.65 -27.44
CA SER A 63 -12.20 -29.82 -26.24
C SER A 63 -12.56 -30.58 -24.95
N MET A 64 -12.98 -31.86 -25.02
CA MET A 64 -13.60 -32.60 -23.90
C MET A 64 -12.99 -33.97 -23.52
N LEU A 65 -11.94 -34.50 -24.17
CA LEU A 65 -11.30 -35.79 -23.79
C LEU A 65 -9.81 -35.55 -23.41
N ASP A 66 -9.24 -36.11 -22.33
CA ASP A 66 -9.13 -37.53 -22.03
C ASP A 66 -7.87 -38.17 -22.66
N ALA A 67 -6.69 -37.58 -22.49
CA ALA A 67 -5.57 -37.71 -23.43
C ALA A 67 -4.83 -39.06 -23.42
N GLN A 68 -5.12 -39.95 -22.46
CA GLN A 68 -4.48 -41.27 -22.30
C GLN A 68 -5.12 -42.38 -23.15
N GLY A 69 -6.29 -42.16 -23.74
CA GLY A 69 -7.00 -43.20 -24.52
C GLY A 69 -6.53 -43.37 -25.97
N PHE A 70 -5.84 -42.38 -26.54
CA PHE A 70 -5.64 -42.30 -27.99
C PHE A 70 -4.46 -43.15 -28.51
N ASP A 71 -3.35 -43.23 -27.78
CA ASP A 71 -2.20 -44.06 -28.19
C ASP A 71 -2.62 -45.52 -28.39
N THR A 72 -3.51 -46.00 -27.52
CA THR A 72 -4.11 -47.34 -27.60
C THR A 72 -4.99 -47.50 -28.85
N ILE A 73 -5.76 -46.47 -29.21
CA ILE A 73 -6.63 -46.46 -30.40
C ILE A 73 -5.79 -46.49 -31.67
N LEU A 74 -4.70 -45.72 -31.70
CA LEU A 74 -3.79 -45.66 -32.83
C LEU A 74 -3.09 -47.01 -33.07
N GLU A 75 -2.60 -47.65 -32.01
CA GLU A 75 -2.02 -49.00 -32.09
C GLU A 75 -3.04 -50.05 -32.57
N GLU A 76 -4.27 -50.03 -32.05
CA GLU A 76 -5.35 -50.91 -32.51
C GLU A 76 -5.68 -50.71 -34.00
N MET A 77 -5.67 -49.45 -34.48
CA MET A 77 -5.89 -49.12 -35.88
C MET A 77 -4.75 -49.63 -36.78
N LEU A 78 -3.49 -49.40 -36.41
CA LEU A 78 -2.32 -49.86 -37.16
C LEU A 78 -2.27 -51.39 -37.26
N ASN A 79 -2.55 -52.09 -36.16
CA ASN A 79 -2.66 -53.55 -36.13
C ASN A 79 -3.72 -54.06 -37.10
N SER A 80 -4.89 -53.41 -37.09
CA SER A 80 -6.01 -53.82 -37.94
C SER A 80 -5.73 -53.60 -39.42
N ILE A 81 -5.10 -52.47 -39.78
CA ILE A 81 -4.70 -52.17 -41.16
C ILE A 81 -3.63 -53.15 -41.63
N THR A 82 -2.62 -53.41 -40.80
CA THR A 82 -1.55 -54.36 -41.11
C THR A 82 -2.10 -55.76 -41.37
N THR A 83 -2.98 -56.24 -40.49
CA THR A 83 -3.63 -57.56 -40.63
C THR A 83 -4.46 -57.63 -41.92
N LYS A 84 -5.28 -56.61 -42.20
CA LYS A 84 -6.13 -56.57 -43.40
C LYS A 84 -5.33 -56.43 -44.69
N THR A 85 -4.23 -55.69 -44.67
CA THR A 85 -3.31 -55.58 -45.83
C THR A 85 -2.69 -56.94 -46.15
N GLY A 86 -2.32 -57.71 -45.13
CA GLY A 86 -1.85 -59.09 -45.29
C GLY A 86 -2.94 -60.02 -45.87
N GLU A 87 -4.17 -59.95 -45.37
CA GLU A 87 -5.29 -60.75 -45.87
C GLU A 87 -5.64 -60.42 -47.34
N LEU A 88 -5.73 -59.14 -47.71
CA LEU A 88 -6.09 -58.71 -49.07
C LEU A 88 -5.05 -59.12 -50.10
N LEU A 89 -3.78 -59.02 -49.76
CA LEU A 89 -2.67 -59.37 -50.64
C LEU A 89 -2.26 -60.85 -50.52
N ASN A 90 -3.03 -61.67 -49.78
CA ASN A 90 -2.74 -63.08 -49.48
C ASN A 90 -1.29 -63.28 -49.01
N ALA A 91 -0.80 -62.43 -48.10
CA ALA A 91 0.49 -62.58 -47.46
C ALA A 91 0.34 -63.28 -46.09
N ASP A 92 1.29 -64.13 -45.73
CA ASP A 92 1.32 -64.77 -44.41
C ASP A 92 1.61 -63.76 -43.29
N ARG A 93 2.50 -62.79 -43.57
CA ARG A 93 2.81 -61.69 -42.67
C ARG A 93 2.89 -60.37 -43.42
N ALA A 94 2.39 -59.32 -42.79
CA ALA A 94 2.54 -57.94 -43.21
C ALA A 94 3.15 -57.12 -42.07
N THR A 95 3.99 -56.15 -42.39
CA THR A 95 4.64 -55.27 -41.42
C THR A 95 4.71 -53.87 -41.99
N ILE A 96 4.28 -52.89 -41.20
CA ILE A 96 4.38 -51.47 -41.56
C ILE A 96 5.51 -50.87 -40.73
N TYR A 97 6.53 -50.35 -41.39
CA TYR A 97 7.61 -49.57 -40.80
C TYR A 97 7.33 -48.08 -40.98
N LEU A 98 7.27 -47.35 -39.88
CA LEU A 98 7.14 -45.91 -39.85
C LEU A 98 8.53 -45.27 -39.89
N LEU A 99 8.62 -44.11 -40.53
CA LEU A 99 9.85 -43.32 -40.57
C LEU A 99 9.95 -42.42 -39.33
N ASP A 100 11.00 -42.60 -38.56
CA ASP A 100 11.45 -41.62 -37.58
C ASP A 100 12.41 -40.64 -38.28
N GLU A 101 11.86 -39.53 -38.77
CA GLU A 101 12.60 -38.48 -39.49
C GLU A 101 13.75 -37.90 -38.65
N GLU A 102 13.65 -37.92 -37.32
CA GLU A 102 14.63 -37.30 -36.43
C GLU A 102 15.86 -38.17 -36.21
N LYS A 103 15.67 -39.50 -36.16
CA LYS A 103 16.76 -40.46 -36.00
C LYS A 103 17.21 -41.09 -37.32
N ASN A 104 16.50 -40.82 -38.41
CA ASN A 104 16.68 -41.46 -39.70
C ASN A 104 16.62 -43.00 -39.60
N GLU A 105 15.62 -43.49 -38.85
CA GLU A 105 15.39 -44.90 -38.57
C GLU A 105 13.98 -45.32 -39.02
N LEU A 106 13.85 -46.57 -39.50
CA LEU A 106 12.58 -47.23 -39.69
C LEU A 106 12.24 -48.01 -38.41
N TYR A 107 11.01 -47.86 -37.92
CA TYR A 107 10.54 -48.58 -36.75
C TYR A 107 9.14 -49.17 -36.94
N THR A 108 8.87 -50.29 -36.25
CA THR A 108 7.53 -50.87 -36.18
C THR A 108 7.25 -51.33 -34.77
N THR A 109 6.07 -51.03 -34.24
CA THR A 109 5.59 -51.46 -32.91
C THR A 109 4.91 -52.83 -32.96
N VAL A 110 4.68 -53.37 -34.15
CA VAL A 110 3.84 -54.55 -34.37
C VAL A 110 4.67 -55.65 -35.02
N ALA A 111 5.53 -56.30 -34.24
CA ALA A 111 6.08 -57.60 -34.60
C ALA A 111 5.38 -58.67 -33.75
N GLU A 112 4.55 -59.51 -34.38
CA GLU A 112 3.95 -60.69 -33.75
C GLU A 112 5.05 -61.64 -33.23
N GLY A 113 5.37 -61.52 -31.95
CA GLY A 113 6.14 -62.52 -31.20
C GLY A 113 5.23 -63.63 -30.67
N ASN A 114 5.76 -64.85 -30.53
CA ASN A 114 5.08 -66.08 -30.05
C ASN A 114 4.40 -65.99 -28.65
N GLN A 115 4.32 -64.82 -28.00
CA GLN A 115 3.76 -64.64 -26.65
C GLN A 115 2.89 -63.38 -26.46
N GLY A 116 2.41 -62.73 -27.53
CA GLY A 116 1.45 -61.63 -27.40
C GLY A 116 2.00 -60.34 -26.75
N ARG A 117 3.33 -60.16 -26.72
CA ARG A 117 3.99 -58.87 -26.47
C ARG A 117 4.46 -58.30 -27.80
N SER A 118 4.00 -57.09 -28.13
CA SER A 118 4.49 -56.28 -29.23
C SER A 118 5.98 -55.94 -28.99
N LEU A 119 6.84 -56.37 -29.90
CA LEU A 119 8.25 -55.99 -29.92
C LEU A 119 8.43 -54.83 -30.89
N GLU A 120 9.00 -53.72 -30.39
CA GLU A 120 9.41 -52.62 -31.26
C GLU A 120 10.73 -53.01 -31.96
N ILE A 121 10.70 -53.08 -33.29
CA ILE A 121 11.89 -53.31 -34.12
C ILE A 121 12.27 -51.98 -34.76
N ARG A 122 13.54 -51.59 -34.61
CA ARG A 122 14.07 -50.30 -35.08
C ARG A 122 15.43 -50.50 -35.74
N PHE A 123 15.64 -49.93 -36.92
CA PHE A 123 16.90 -50.00 -37.66
C PHE A 123 17.07 -48.77 -38.57
N PRO A 124 18.31 -48.40 -38.94
CA PRO A 124 18.58 -47.29 -39.86
C PRO A 124 17.86 -47.40 -41.21
N VAL A 125 17.46 -46.26 -41.78
CA VAL A 125 16.71 -46.16 -43.06
C VAL A 125 17.47 -46.71 -44.26
N ASP A 126 18.80 -46.84 -44.18
CA ASP A 126 19.65 -47.39 -45.25
C ASP A 126 19.87 -48.92 -45.13
N GLN A 127 19.32 -49.57 -44.09
CA GLN A 127 19.60 -50.96 -43.79
C GLN A 127 18.47 -51.93 -44.22
N GLY A 128 18.86 -53.00 -44.92
CA GLY A 128 17.96 -54.10 -45.31
C GLY A 128 17.01 -53.76 -46.47
N ILE A 129 16.14 -54.71 -46.84
CA ILE A 129 15.20 -54.55 -47.98
C ILE A 129 14.20 -53.41 -47.74
N ALA A 130 13.76 -53.23 -46.48
CA ALA A 130 12.90 -52.11 -46.10
C ALA A 130 13.61 -50.75 -46.26
N GLY A 131 14.90 -50.68 -45.91
CA GLY A 131 15.70 -49.47 -46.12
C GLY A 131 16.02 -49.18 -47.58
N GLU A 132 16.25 -50.22 -48.40
CA GLU A 132 16.41 -50.08 -49.84
C GLU A 132 15.13 -49.50 -50.49
N ALA A 133 13.95 -49.98 -50.09
CA ALA A 133 12.67 -49.45 -50.55
C ALA A 133 12.43 -48.00 -50.08
N ALA A 134 12.81 -47.67 -48.84
CA ALA A 134 12.75 -46.31 -48.31
C ALA A 134 13.65 -45.33 -49.10
N THR A 135 14.89 -45.72 -49.36
CA THR A 135 15.90 -44.88 -50.01
C THR A 135 15.65 -44.73 -51.51
N SER A 136 15.26 -45.81 -52.18
CA SER A 136 14.98 -45.80 -53.62
C SER A 136 13.60 -45.24 -53.98
N LYS A 137 12.68 -45.15 -53.00
CA LYS A 137 11.27 -44.80 -53.17
C LYS A 137 10.58 -45.65 -54.25
N ARG A 138 11.01 -46.91 -54.44
CA ARG A 138 10.43 -47.87 -55.38
C ARG A 138 10.07 -49.18 -54.68
N GLY A 139 9.07 -49.89 -55.22
CA GLY A 139 8.71 -51.22 -54.77
C GLY A 139 9.77 -52.26 -55.11
N ILE A 140 10.04 -53.17 -54.17
CA ILE A 140 10.99 -54.27 -54.32
C ILE A 140 10.23 -55.58 -54.16
N ASN A 141 10.19 -56.37 -55.23
CA ASN A 141 9.56 -57.68 -55.26
C ASN A 141 10.63 -58.78 -55.39
N ILE A 142 10.66 -59.70 -54.43
CA ILE A 142 11.59 -60.82 -54.36
C ILE A 142 10.79 -62.11 -54.55
N HIS A 143 11.05 -62.77 -55.68
CA HIS A 143 10.45 -64.05 -56.04
C HIS A 143 11.07 -65.23 -55.28
N TYR A 144 10.46 -66.40 -55.42
CA TYR A 144 10.93 -67.62 -54.76
C TYR A 144 12.27 -68.08 -55.38
N ASP A 145 13.30 -68.43 -54.61
CA ASP A 145 13.42 -68.44 -53.15
C ASP A 145 14.24 -67.23 -52.65
N PHE A 146 13.71 -66.48 -51.67
CA PHE A 146 14.41 -65.33 -51.08
C PHE A 146 15.79 -65.68 -50.50
N PHE A 147 16.04 -66.89 -49.99
CA PHE A 147 17.36 -67.22 -49.47
C PHE A 147 18.45 -67.33 -50.55
N ASP A 148 18.06 -67.40 -51.82
CA ASP A 148 19.00 -67.37 -52.93
C ASP A 148 19.37 -65.93 -53.34
N ASP A 149 18.66 -64.91 -52.83
CA ASP A 149 19.01 -63.50 -53.04
C ASP A 149 20.22 -63.11 -52.17
N ASP A 150 21.19 -62.41 -52.76
CA ASP A 150 22.40 -61.93 -52.07
C ASP A 150 22.09 -61.05 -50.85
N ARG A 151 20.93 -60.37 -50.85
CA ARG A 151 20.48 -59.48 -49.77
C ARG A 151 19.78 -60.21 -48.61
N SER A 152 19.64 -61.55 -48.69
CA SER A 152 18.93 -62.37 -47.69
C SER A 152 19.70 -62.62 -46.38
N GLY A 153 20.91 -62.08 -46.23
CA GLY A 153 21.79 -62.33 -45.07
C GLY A 153 21.12 -62.08 -43.71
N GLN A 154 20.39 -60.97 -43.55
CA GLN A 154 19.66 -60.68 -42.32
C GLN A 154 18.47 -61.63 -42.08
N ALA A 155 17.78 -62.04 -43.15
CA ALA A 155 16.66 -62.97 -43.06
C ALA A 155 17.12 -64.38 -42.66
N LYS A 156 18.30 -64.83 -43.11
CA LYS A 156 18.93 -66.09 -42.69
C LYS A 156 19.27 -66.08 -41.20
N ILE A 157 19.81 -64.97 -40.69
CA ILE A 157 20.09 -64.79 -39.26
C ILE A 157 18.78 -64.77 -38.45
N GLN A 158 17.74 -64.09 -38.94
CA GLN A 158 16.44 -64.03 -38.27
C GLN A 158 15.72 -65.39 -38.26
N TYR A 159 15.87 -66.21 -39.31
CA TYR A 159 15.37 -67.58 -39.35
C TYR A 159 16.00 -68.46 -38.26
N GLN A 160 17.32 -68.37 -38.06
CA GLN A 160 17.99 -69.08 -36.97
C GLN A 160 17.48 -68.68 -35.58
N LYS A 161 17.04 -67.43 -35.40
CA LYS A 161 16.54 -66.90 -34.13
C LYS A 161 15.05 -67.18 -33.89
N THR A 162 14.23 -67.09 -34.93
CA THR A 162 12.75 -67.09 -34.81
C THR A 162 12.10 -68.36 -35.35
N GLY A 163 12.83 -69.17 -36.11
CA GLY A 163 12.29 -70.33 -36.83
C GLY A 163 11.38 -69.98 -38.01
N TYR A 164 11.14 -68.70 -38.30
CA TYR A 164 10.23 -68.26 -39.35
C TYR A 164 10.94 -68.11 -40.71
N ARG A 165 10.53 -68.89 -41.70
CA ARG A 165 11.15 -68.91 -43.04
C ARG A 165 10.45 -67.93 -43.98
N ALA A 166 11.21 -66.97 -44.51
CA ALA A 166 10.76 -66.07 -45.57
C ALA A 166 11.19 -66.65 -46.93
N TYR A 167 10.23 -66.98 -47.78
CA TYR A 167 10.38 -67.56 -49.12
C TYR A 167 10.18 -66.54 -50.23
N THR A 168 9.21 -65.64 -50.09
CA THR A 168 8.91 -64.55 -51.02
C THR A 168 8.66 -63.26 -50.25
N MET A 169 8.95 -62.10 -50.86
CA MET A 169 8.82 -60.82 -50.18
C MET A 169 8.42 -59.71 -51.15
N LEU A 170 7.47 -58.86 -50.74
CA LEU A 170 7.12 -57.64 -51.45
C LEU A 170 7.23 -56.45 -50.49
N THR A 171 8.07 -55.47 -50.82
CA THR A 171 8.30 -54.29 -49.98
C THR A 171 7.97 -53.03 -50.77
N LEU A 172 7.05 -52.22 -50.27
CA LEU A 172 6.47 -51.08 -50.99
C LEU A 172 6.58 -49.81 -50.14
N PRO A 173 7.16 -48.71 -50.67
CA PRO A 173 7.18 -47.44 -49.99
C PRO A 173 5.83 -46.74 -50.13
N LEU A 174 5.39 -46.10 -49.05
CA LEU A 174 4.21 -45.27 -49.00
C LEU A 174 4.65 -43.80 -49.04
N LEU A 175 4.31 -43.09 -50.11
CA LEU A 175 4.71 -41.69 -50.33
C LEU A 175 3.52 -40.74 -50.13
N ASN A 176 3.79 -39.52 -49.65
CA ASN A 176 2.81 -38.43 -49.60
C ASN A 176 2.60 -37.78 -50.97
N ASP A 177 1.67 -36.82 -51.05
CA ASP A 177 1.36 -36.10 -52.30
C ASP A 177 2.53 -35.23 -52.80
N GLU A 178 3.47 -34.90 -51.92
CA GLU A 178 4.71 -34.15 -52.21
C GLU A 178 5.89 -35.07 -52.61
N GLY A 179 5.72 -36.39 -52.50
CA GLY A 179 6.70 -37.42 -52.84
C GLY A 179 7.63 -37.83 -51.68
N ASP A 180 7.38 -37.40 -50.46
CA ASP A 180 8.11 -37.79 -49.25
C ASP A 180 7.66 -39.13 -48.68
N LEU A 181 8.58 -39.83 -48.02
CA LEU A 181 8.33 -41.15 -47.46
C LEU A 181 7.53 -41.04 -46.16
N VAL A 182 6.34 -41.65 -46.13
CA VAL A 182 5.47 -41.73 -44.95
C VAL A 182 5.73 -43.02 -44.17
N ALA A 183 5.83 -44.15 -44.87
CA ALA A 183 6.04 -45.48 -44.29
C ALA A 183 6.59 -46.47 -45.33
N VAL A 184 7.04 -47.64 -44.90
CA VAL A 184 7.39 -48.78 -45.76
C VAL A 184 6.58 -49.99 -45.35
N ILE A 185 5.89 -50.62 -46.30
CA ILE A 185 5.06 -51.79 -46.06
C ILE A 185 5.76 -53.03 -46.63
N GLN A 186 6.01 -54.01 -45.78
CA GLN A 186 6.69 -55.26 -46.12
C GLN A 186 5.72 -56.43 -45.95
N LEU A 187 5.54 -57.20 -47.02
CA LEU A 187 4.73 -58.42 -47.08
C LEU A 187 5.66 -59.61 -47.27
N ILE A 188 5.46 -60.66 -46.47
CA ILE A 188 6.30 -61.85 -46.47
C ILE A 188 5.42 -63.07 -46.73
N ASN A 189 5.89 -63.93 -47.63
CA ASN A 189 5.27 -65.19 -48.07
C ASN A 189 3.88 -65.01 -48.68
N LYS A 190 3.81 -65.02 -50.02
CA LYS A 190 2.54 -65.16 -50.73
C LYS A 190 1.93 -66.54 -50.45
N ILE A 191 0.65 -66.58 -50.11
CA ILE A 191 -0.12 -67.78 -49.78
C ILE A 191 -1.11 -68.10 -50.90
N LYS A 192 -1.28 -69.39 -51.20
CA LYS A 192 -2.29 -69.87 -52.15
C LYS A 192 -3.70 -69.59 -51.62
N PRO A 193 -4.64 -69.11 -52.46
CA PRO A 193 -6.00 -68.82 -52.04
C PRO A 193 -6.73 -70.09 -51.59
N GLY A 194 -7.38 -70.04 -50.41
CA GLY A 194 -8.22 -71.15 -49.88
C GLY A 194 -7.51 -72.17 -48.98
N CYS A 195 -6.24 -71.95 -48.62
CA CYS A 195 -5.52 -72.84 -47.69
C CYS A 195 -5.89 -72.60 -46.21
N ASP A 196 -6.01 -73.68 -45.43
CA ASP A 196 -6.23 -73.61 -43.97
C ASP A 196 -4.93 -73.23 -43.24
N ARG A 197 -5.03 -72.39 -42.19
CA ARG A 197 -3.89 -71.92 -41.38
C ARG A 197 -3.21 -73.04 -40.59
N SER A 198 -3.85 -74.22 -40.46
CA SER A 198 -3.30 -75.41 -39.80
C SER A 198 -2.25 -76.17 -40.62
N THR A 199 -2.17 -75.91 -41.93
CA THR A 199 -1.21 -76.59 -42.84
C THR A 199 0.19 -75.98 -42.70
N PRO A 200 1.28 -76.78 -42.81
CA PRO A 200 2.66 -76.27 -42.82
C PRO A 200 2.89 -75.15 -43.86
N LEU A 201 3.74 -74.18 -43.52
CA LEU A 201 3.94 -72.95 -44.30
C LEU A 201 4.49 -73.23 -45.71
N ASP A 202 5.38 -74.20 -45.84
CA ASP A 202 5.98 -74.66 -47.11
C ASP A 202 4.97 -75.23 -48.11
N GLU A 203 3.84 -75.78 -47.65
CA GLU A 203 2.77 -76.26 -48.53
C GLU A 203 1.78 -75.14 -48.92
N ARG A 204 1.64 -74.13 -48.04
CA ARG A 204 0.73 -72.98 -48.21
C ARG A 204 1.28 -71.90 -49.13
N ILE A 205 2.60 -71.78 -49.26
CA ILE A 205 3.21 -70.73 -50.09
C ILE A 205 2.89 -70.91 -51.58
N ASP A 206 2.67 -69.78 -52.25
CA ASP A 206 2.65 -69.69 -53.69
C ASP A 206 4.08 -69.46 -54.21
N LEU A 207 4.60 -70.42 -54.97
CA LEU A 207 5.95 -70.38 -55.53
C LEU A 207 6.10 -69.30 -56.61
N GLN A 208 5.00 -68.79 -57.19
CA GLN A 208 5.06 -67.65 -58.11
C GLN A 208 5.38 -66.33 -57.38
N GLY A 209 5.17 -66.28 -56.06
CA GLY A 209 5.36 -65.08 -55.26
C GLY A 209 4.33 -64.00 -55.54
N PHE A 210 4.65 -62.75 -55.18
CA PHE A 210 3.75 -61.62 -55.42
C PHE A 210 3.79 -61.20 -56.90
N THR A 211 2.62 -60.91 -57.45
CA THR A 211 2.45 -60.56 -58.87
C THR A 211 2.34 -59.04 -59.06
N HIS A 212 2.50 -58.57 -60.30
CA HIS A 212 2.25 -57.15 -60.61
C HIS A 212 0.78 -56.73 -60.34
N GLY A 213 -0.17 -57.67 -60.37
CA GLY A 213 -1.54 -57.42 -59.94
C GLY A 213 -1.64 -57.09 -58.44
N ASP A 214 -0.79 -57.68 -57.61
CA ASP A 214 -0.72 -57.37 -56.17
C ASP A 214 -0.14 -55.97 -55.91
N GLU A 215 0.85 -55.56 -56.72
CA GLU A 215 1.40 -54.20 -56.66
C GLU A 215 0.35 -53.15 -57.07
N GLN A 216 -0.41 -53.40 -58.14
CA GLN A 216 -1.49 -52.51 -58.57
C GLN A 216 -2.61 -52.43 -57.53
N LEU A 217 -2.96 -53.57 -56.92
CA LEU A 217 -3.93 -53.63 -55.84
C LEU A 217 -3.47 -52.80 -54.64
N PHE A 218 -2.19 -52.86 -54.27
CA PHE A 218 -1.63 -52.02 -53.21
C PHE A 218 -1.73 -50.53 -53.55
N VAL A 219 -1.40 -50.13 -54.79
CA VAL A 219 -1.50 -48.72 -55.23
C VAL A 219 -2.93 -48.19 -55.09
N GLU A 220 -3.94 -49.02 -55.32
CA GLU A 220 -5.35 -48.64 -55.13
C GLU A 220 -5.70 -48.33 -53.66
N PHE A 221 -5.04 -49.00 -52.71
CA PHE A 221 -5.30 -48.85 -51.26
C PHE A 221 -4.29 -47.94 -50.53
N ALA A 222 -3.16 -47.63 -51.15
CA ALA A 222 -2.12 -46.77 -50.59
C ALA A 222 -2.66 -45.39 -50.11
N PRO A 223 -3.54 -44.68 -50.86
CA PRO A 223 -4.08 -43.40 -50.40
C PRO A 223 -4.85 -43.51 -49.08
N SER A 224 -5.58 -44.61 -48.89
CA SER A 224 -6.35 -44.90 -47.68
C SER A 224 -5.46 -45.13 -46.46
N ILE A 225 -4.37 -45.89 -46.64
CA ILE A 225 -3.40 -46.16 -45.57
C ILE A 225 -2.65 -44.87 -45.22
N ARG A 226 -2.25 -44.09 -46.24
CA ARG A 226 -1.58 -42.80 -46.08
C ARG A 226 -2.44 -41.84 -45.26
N LEU A 227 -3.70 -41.66 -45.63
CA LEU A 227 -4.63 -40.76 -44.96
C LEU A 227 -4.75 -41.07 -43.46
N ILE A 228 -4.80 -42.35 -43.08
CA ILE A 228 -4.88 -42.76 -41.68
C ILE A 228 -3.59 -42.42 -40.91
N LEU A 229 -2.43 -42.66 -41.53
CA LEU A 229 -1.13 -42.33 -40.93
C LEU A 229 -0.90 -40.82 -40.78
N GLU A 230 -1.24 -40.05 -41.81
CA GLU A 230 -1.07 -38.59 -41.78
C GLU A 230 -2.08 -37.91 -40.84
N SER A 231 -3.34 -38.37 -40.84
CA SER A 231 -4.36 -37.85 -39.94
C SER A 231 -4.03 -38.15 -38.48
N SER A 232 -3.53 -39.34 -38.15
CA SER A 232 -3.10 -39.68 -36.80
C SER A 232 -1.86 -38.89 -36.34
N ARG A 233 -0.84 -38.70 -37.21
CA ARG A 233 0.33 -37.86 -36.91
C ARG A 233 -0.06 -36.40 -36.67
N SER A 234 -0.86 -35.83 -37.58
CA SER A 234 -1.35 -34.44 -37.47
C SER A 234 -2.18 -34.25 -36.20
N PHE A 235 -2.99 -35.24 -35.86
CA PHE A 235 -3.83 -35.25 -34.67
C PHE A 235 -3.02 -35.34 -33.37
N TYR A 236 -1.98 -36.17 -33.33
CA TYR A 236 -1.06 -36.27 -32.19
C TYR A 236 -0.41 -34.92 -31.88
N ILE A 237 0.09 -34.25 -32.91
CA ILE A 237 0.69 -32.91 -32.81
C ILE A 237 -0.34 -31.88 -32.32
N ALA A 238 -1.55 -31.88 -32.88
CA ALA A 238 -2.63 -30.96 -32.47
C ALA A 238 -3.04 -31.16 -31.00
N THR A 239 -3.14 -32.43 -30.55
CA THR A 239 -3.48 -32.77 -29.16
C THR A 239 -2.40 -32.28 -28.19
N GLN A 240 -1.11 -32.43 -28.53
CA GLN A 240 -0.02 -31.90 -27.72
C GLN A 240 -0.05 -30.37 -27.62
N LYS A 241 -0.32 -29.66 -28.73
CA LYS A 241 -0.49 -28.20 -28.73
C LYS A 241 -1.64 -27.75 -27.83
N GLN A 242 -2.77 -28.46 -27.86
CA GLN A 242 -3.93 -28.16 -26.99
C GLN A 242 -3.62 -28.39 -25.50
N ARG A 243 -2.86 -29.43 -25.14
CA ARG A 243 -2.43 -29.66 -23.75
C ARG A 243 -1.58 -28.51 -23.20
N ALA A 244 -0.61 -28.06 -24.00
CA ALA A 244 0.25 -26.93 -23.63
C ALA A 244 -0.60 -25.66 -23.42
N ALA A 245 -1.54 -25.36 -24.32
CA ALA A 245 -2.46 -24.23 -24.20
C ALA A 245 -3.33 -24.32 -22.93
N ASN A 246 -3.91 -25.49 -22.63
CA ASN A 246 -4.74 -25.69 -21.45
C ASN A 246 -3.97 -25.54 -20.12
N ALA A 247 -2.71 -26.01 -20.06
CA ALA A 247 -1.86 -25.85 -18.89
C ALA A 247 -1.57 -24.36 -18.61
N LEU A 248 -1.33 -23.58 -19.67
CA LEU A 248 -1.10 -22.14 -19.58
C LEU A 248 -2.37 -21.36 -19.21
N ILE A 249 -3.54 -21.72 -19.77
CA ILE A 249 -4.82 -21.10 -19.37
C ILE A 249 -5.10 -21.32 -17.88
N LYS A 250 -4.87 -22.53 -17.36
CA LYS A 250 -5.03 -22.82 -15.92
C LYS A 250 -4.08 -21.98 -15.06
N ALA A 251 -2.86 -21.74 -15.52
CA ALA A 251 -1.91 -20.88 -14.83
C ALA A 251 -2.35 -19.40 -14.85
N THR A 252 -2.82 -18.89 -15.99
CA THR A 252 -3.34 -17.52 -16.11
C THR A 252 -4.61 -17.31 -15.27
N GLN A 253 -5.51 -18.30 -15.21
CA GLN A 253 -6.67 -18.25 -14.32
C GLN A 253 -6.27 -18.27 -12.85
N SER A 254 -5.21 -19.00 -12.49
CA SER A 254 -4.67 -19.01 -11.13
C SER A 254 -4.13 -17.61 -10.74
N LEU A 255 -3.51 -16.88 -11.67
CA LEU A 255 -3.07 -15.49 -11.45
C LEU A 255 -4.23 -14.52 -11.20
N SER A 256 -5.42 -14.76 -11.77
CA SER A 256 -6.58 -13.87 -11.54
C SER A 256 -7.35 -14.21 -10.26
N GLN A 257 -7.32 -15.48 -9.82
CA GLN A 257 -8.14 -15.97 -8.71
C GLN A 257 -7.40 -16.04 -7.36
N SER A 258 -6.06 -16.02 -7.36
CA SER A 258 -5.28 -16.19 -6.14
C SER A 258 -4.21 -15.12 -6.01
N SER A 259 -3.93 -14.70 -4.77
CA SER A 259 -2.79 -13.86 -4.41
C SER A 259 -1.46 -14.60 -4.51
N LEU A 260 -1.33 -15.55 -5.44
CA LEU A 260 -0.10 -16.31 -5.63
C LEU A 260 0.94 -15.41 -6.29
N ASP A 261 2.16 -15.46 -5.76
CA ASP A 261 3.30 -14.76 -6.32
C ASP A 261 3.51 -15.22 -7.77
N LEU A 262 3.78 -14.25 -8.65
CA LEU A 262 4.05 -14.48 -10.08
C LEU A 262 5.09 -15.59 -10.29
N ASP A 263 6.09 -15.64 -9.41
CA ASP A 263 7.17 -16.62 -9.40
C ASP A 263 6.66 -18.08 -9.28
N ASP A 264 5.70 -18.33 -8.38
CA ASP A 264 5.14 -19.68 -8.16
C ASP A 264 4.36 -20.18 -9.37
N THR A 265 3.61 -19.27 -10.01
CA THR A 265 2.85 -19.61 -11.21
C THR A 265 3.79 -19.97 -12.35
N LEU A 266 4.83 -19.17 -12.57
CA LEU A 266 5.81 -19.40 -13.62
C LEU A 266 6.59 -20.70 -13.39
N MET A 267 6.95 -21.02 -12.15
CA MET A 267 7.61 -22.29 -11.84
C MET A 267 6.74 -23.50 -12.19
N ARG A 268 5.45 -23.48 -11.86
CA ARG A 268 4.51 -24.57 -12.22
C ARG A 268 4.39 -24.73 -13.72
N VAL A 269 4.28 -23.60 -14.42
CA VAL A 269 4.17 -23.53 -15.88
C VAL A 269 5.43 -24.11 -16.53
N MET A 270 6.61 -23.73 -16.04
CA MET A 270 7.89 -24.27 -16.52
C MET A 270 8.07 -25.76 -16.21
N ASP A 271 7.54 -26.28 -15.10
CA ASP A 271 7.56 -27.71 -14.79
C ASP A 271 6.69 -28.53 -15.75
N GLU A 272 5.57 -27.98 -16.21
CA GLU A 272 4.75 -28.62 -17.26
C GLU A 272 5.45 -28.60 -18.62
N ALA A 273 6.11 -27.50 -19.01
CA ALA A 273 6.93 -27.46 -20.22
C ALA A 273 8.06 -28.50 -20.19
N LYS A 274 8.72 -28.65 -19.04
CA LYS A 274 9.76 -29.66 -18.80
C LYS A 274 9.24 -31.08 -19.07
N LYS A 275 8.08 -31.43 -18.51
CA LYS A 275 7.44 -32.75 -18.71
C LYS A 275 7.08 -32.98 -20.18
N LEU A 276 6.49 -31.97 -20.83
CA LEU A 276 6.07 -32.07 -22.22
C LEU A 276 7.26 -32.29 -23.17
N MET A 277 8.36 -31.57 -22.93
CA MET A 277 9.58 -31.65 -23.74
C MET A 277 10.53 -32.78 -23.31
N ASN A 278 10.13 -33.60 -22.34
CA ASN A 278 10.96 -34.66 -21.75
C ASN A 278 12.38 -34.18 -21.36
N ALA A 279 12.45 -32.99 -20.76
CA ALA A 279 13.69 -32.42 -20.24
C ALA A 279 13.87 -32.80 -18.76
N ASP A 280 15.10 -32.80 -18.25
CA ASP A 280 15.36 -33.00 -16.82
C ASP A 280 15.05 -31.74 -16.01
N ARG A 281 15.41 -30.57 -16.53
CA ARG A 281 15.14 -29.27 -15.91
C ARG A 281 14.68 -28.24 -16.93
N SER A 282 13.90 -27.29 -16.43
CA SER A 282 13.55 -26.06 -17.12
C SER A 282 13.90 -24.87 -16.22
N THR A 283 14.31 -23.77 -16.83
CA THR A 283 14.69 -22.55 -16.09
C THR A 283 14.19 -21.34 -16.86
N LEU A 284 13.65 -20.38 -16.13
CA LEU A 284 13.17 -19.11 -16.66
C LEU A 284 14.10 -17.99 -16.18
N TRP A 285 14.78 -17.34 -17.10
CA TRP A 285 15.60 -16.17 -16.86
C TRP A 285 14.81 -14.91 -17.15
N LEU A 286 14.71 -14.00 -16.20
CA LEU A 286 14.09 -12.69 -16.36
C LEU A 286 15.15 -11.63 -16.60
N ILE A 287 14.85 -10.66 -17.47
CA ILE A 287 15.78 -9.57 -17.81
C ILE A 287 15.55 -8.40 -16.85
N ASP A 288 16.62 -8.01 -16.14
CA ASP A 288 16.70 -6.79 -15.35
C ASP A 288 17.38 -5.70 -16.18
N ARG A 289 16.57 -4.80 -16.77
CA ARG A 289 17.05 -3.73 -17.66
C ARG A 289 17.81 -2.63 -16.91
N GLU A 290 17.57 -2.45 -15.61
CA GLU A 290 18.27 -1.42 -14.82
C GLU A 290 19.71 -1.84 -14.54
N ARG A 291 19.93 -3.13 -14.27
CA ARG A 291 21.25 -3.69 -13.97
C ARG A 291 21.97 -4.30 -15.18
N ASN A 292 21.28 -4.42 -16.31
CA ASN A 292 21.77 -5.08 -17.52
C ASN A 292 22.17 -6.55 -17.27
N GLU A 293 21.35 -7.25 -16.49
CA GLU A 293 21.57 -8.63 -16.04
C GLU A 293 20.36 -9.51 -16.39
N ILE A 294 20.60 -10.82 -16.51
CA ILE A 294 19.56 -11.84 -16.41
C ILE A 294 19.61 -12.50 -15.04
N TRP A 295 18.45 -12.82 -14.50
CA TRP A 295 18.36 -13.49 -13.21
C TRP A 295 17.29 -14.58 -13.18
N THR A 296 17.48 -15.56 -12.30
CA THR A 296 16.52 -16.64 -12.06
C THR A 296 16.64 -17.14 -10.63
N ARG A 297 15.62 -17.81 -10.11
CA ARG A 297 15.67 -18.51 -8.83
C ARG A 297 15.66 -20.02 -9.08
N VAL A 298 16.66 -20.71 -8.55
CA VAL A 298 16.80 -22.15 -8.70
C VAL A 298 16.85 -22.80 -7.32
N VAL A 299 16.19 -23.95 -7.18
CA VAL A 299 16.28 -24.77 -5.97
C VAL A 299 17.61 -25.51 -6.00
N MET A 300 18.43 -25.27 -4.98
CA MET A 300 19.73 -25.92 -4.80
C MET A 300 19.58 -27.36 -4.27
N ALA A 301 20.66 -28.14 -4.33
CA ALA A 301 20.66 -29.54 -3.88
C ALA A 301 20.36 -29.72 -2.37
N ASP A 302 20.51 -28.65 -1.57
CA ASP A 302 20.16 -28.57 -0.14
C ASP A 302 18.68 -28.20 0.11
N GLY A 303 17.90 -27.97 -0.95
CA GLY A 303 16.49 -27.55 -0.88
C GLY A 303 16.28 -26.05 -0.73
N ASN A 304 17.34 -25.23 -0.63
CA ASN A 304 17.21 -23.78 -0.54
C ASN A 304 17.02 -23.14 -1.91
N LEU A 305 16.13 -22.15 -2.00
CA LEU A 305 16.01 -21.28 -3.17
C LEU A 305 17.17 -20.29 -3.19
N LYS A 306 17.94 -20.27 -4.28
CA LYS A 306 19.02 -19.29 -4.49
C LYS A 306 18.81 -18.54 -5.79
N GLU A 307 19.01 -17.23 -5.72
CA GLU A 307 19.00 -16.35 -6.88
C GLU A 307 20.35 -16.43 -7.60
N LEU A 308 20.30 -16.68 -8.90
CA LEU A 308 21.45 -16.63 -9.80
C LEU A 308 21.30 -15.40 -10.70
N ARG A 309 22.38 -14.61 -10.81
CA ARG A 309 22.45 -13.43 -11.67
C ARG A 309 23.65 -13.54 -12.60
N PHE A 310 23.45 -13.23 -13.88
CA PHE A 310 24.51 -13.18 -14.88
C PHE A 310 24.36 -11.93 -15.75
N PRO A 311 25.46 -11.27 -16.14
CA PRO A 311 25.41 -10.18 -17.12
C PRO A 311 24.84 -10.67 -18.46
N ILE A 312 24.11 -9.80 -19.16
CA ILE A 312 23.68 -10.07 -20.54
C ILE A 312 24.91 -10.32 -21.43
N GLY A 313 24.83 -11.34 -22.29
CA GLY A 313 25.94 -11.82 -23.14
C GLY A 313 26.78 -12.96 -22.55
N VAL A 314 26.66 -13.26 -21.25
CA VAL A 314 27.45 -14.32 -20.58
C VAL A 314 26.70 -15.66 -20.56
N GLY A 315 27.33 -16.71 -21.10
CA GLY A 315 26.73 -18.05 -21.21
C GLY A 315 25.60 -18.10 -22.25
N PHE A 316 25.04 -19.29 -22.50
CA PHE A 316 24.03 -19.47 -23.55
C PHE A 316 22.75 -18.65 -23.30
N ALA A 317 22.24 -18.61 -22.07
CA ALA A 317 21.08 -17.80 -21.73
C ALA A 317 21.36 -16.29 -21.89
N GLY A 318 22.55 -15.83 -21.52
CA GLY A 318 22.96 -14.44 -21.71
C GLY A 318 23.17 -14.06 -23.18
N GLN A 319 23.66 -14.99 -24.01
CA GLN A 319 23.78 -14.80 -25.45
C GLN A 319 22.40 -14.65 -26.11
N VAL A 320 21.44 -15.50 -25.76
CA VAL A 320 20.05 -15.36 -26.23
C VAL A 320 19.44 -14.05 -25.73
N ALA A 321 19.76 -13.61 -24.50
CA ALA A 321 19.30 -12.31 -23.99
C ALA A 321 19.87 -11.12 -24.78
N ALA A 322 21.07 -11.26 -25.35
CA ALA A 322 21.73 -10.23 -26.15
C ALA A 322 21.30 -10.25 -27.63
N SER A 323 21.21 -11.44 -28.24
CA SER A 323 20.89 -11.58 -29.68
C SER A 323 19.39 -11.64 -29.95
N GLY A 324 18.61 -12.18 -29.00
CA GLY A 324 17.20 -12.52 -29.22
C GLY A 324 16.99 -13.71 -30.16
N GLU A 325 18.03 -14.50 -30.43
CA GLU A 325 18.00 -15.68 -31.31
C GLU A 325 17.99 -16.99 -30.51
N VAL A 326 17.39 -18.04 -31.07
CA VAL A 326 17.32 -19.37 -30.44
C VAL A 326 18.69 -20.07 -30.51
N ILE A 327 19.12 -20.65 -29.39
CA ILE A 327 20.35 -21.46 -29.32
C ILE A 327 19.97 -22.89 -28.90
N ASN A 328 20.25 -23.86 -29.76
CA ASN A 328 20.08 -25.29 -29.49
C ASN A 328 21.43 -26.01 -29.54
N ILE A 329 21.92 -26.45 -28.38
CA ILE A 329 23.18 -27.16 -28.25
C ILE A 329 22.88 -28.67 -28.10
N PRO A 330 23.24 -29.49 -29.10
CA PRO A 330 23.07 -30.94 -29.02
C PRO A 330 24.05 -31.57 -28.03
N PHE A 331 23.82 -32.84 -27.71
CA PHE A 331 24.78 -33.64 -26.96
C PHE A 331 26.08 -33.84 -27.76
N ASP A 332 27.29 -33.66 -27.20
CA ASP A 332 27.61 -33.24 -25.82
C ASP A 332 27.95 -31.74 -25.73
N LEU A 333 27.21 -31.01 -24.89
CA LEU A 333 27.43 -29.58 -24.65
C LEU A 333 28.86 -29.23 -24.20
N TYR A 334 29.56 -30.11 -23.47
CA TYR A 334 30.90 -29.82 -22.98
C TYR A 334 31.96 -29.68 -24.08
N GLU A 335 31.66 -30.20 -25.28
CA GLU A 335 32.50 -30.09 -26.47
C GLU A 335 32.30 -28.76 -27.22
N HIS A 336 31.29 -27.97 -26.84
CA HIS A 336 30.98 -26.68 -27.47
C HIS A 336 31.90 -25.55 -26.96
N GLU A 337 32.32 -24.64 -27.84
CA GLU A 337 33.25 -23.54 -27.51
C GLU A 337 32.73 -22.61 -26.40
N GLY A 338 31.40 -22.47 -26.28
CA GLY A 338 30.72 -21.66 -25.25
C GLY A 338 30.46 -22.34 -23.90
N ALA A 339 30.94 -23.56 -23.66
CA ALA A 339 30.54 -24.39 -22.51
C ALA A 339 31.11 -23.96 -21.15
N GLU A 340 32.06 -23.03 -21.09
CA GLU A 340 32.79 -22.67 -19.86
C GLU A 340 31.89 -22.19 -18.72
N THR A 341 30.84 -21.42 -19.02
CA THR A 341 29.86 -20.99 -18.00
C THR A 341 29.08 -22.18 -17.45
N ALA A 342 28.66 -23.11 -18.31
CA ALA A 342 27.93 -24.31 -17.90
C ALA A 342 28.81 -25.22 -17.02
N LYS A 343 30.08 -25.44 -17.39
CA LYS A 343 31.04 -26.24 -16.60
C LYS A 343 31.23 -25.68 -15.19
N LYS A 344 31.36 -24.36 -15.05
CA LYS A 344 31.50 -23.70 -13.75
C LYS A 344 30.23 -23.82 -12.90
N THR A 345 29.05 -23.63 -13.50
CA THR A 345 27.77 -23.76 -12.80
C THR A 345 27.50 -25.21 -12.39
N ASP A 346 27.82 -26.18 -13.24
CA ASP A 346 27.68 -27.62 -12.97
C ASP A 346 28.55 -28.06 -11.79
N GLN A 347 29.80 -27.60 -11.72
CA GLN A 347 30.69 -27.85 -10.58
C GLN A 347 30.14 -27.27 -9.27
N ALA A 348 29.57 -26.07 -9.31
CA ALA A 348 29.01 -25.41 -8.12
C ALA A 348 27.70 -26.04 -7.64
N THR A 349 26.90 -26.61 -8.56
CA THR A 349 25.58 -27.17 -8.27
C THR A 349 25.56 -28.69 -8.13
N GLY A 350 26.69 -29.37 -8.41
CA GLY A 350 26.78 -30.83 -8.42
C GLY A 350 25.96 -31.45 -9.54
N TYR A 351 25.86 -30.77 -10.69
CA TYR A 351 25.03 -31.17 -11.82
C TYR A 351 25.87 -31.44 -13.09
N ARG A 352 25.25 -31.88 -14.19
CA ARG A 352 25.92 -32.06 -15.48
C ARG A 352 24.98 -31.70 -16.62
N THR A 353 25.28 -30.60 -17.29
CA THR A 353 24.55 -30.10 -18.47
C THR A 353 25.12 -30.75 -19.73
N CYS A 354 24.37 -31.65 -20.35
CA CYS A 354 24.68 -32.47 -21.53
C CYS A 354 24.08 -31.93 -22.83
N SER A 355 22.87 -31.38 -22.78
CA SER A 355 22.21 -30.74 -23.93
C SER A 355 21.39 -29.54 -23.46
N LEU A 356 21.17 -28.57 -24.34
CA LEU A 356 20.57 -27.30 -23.95
C LEU A 356 19.76 -26.64 -25.06
N LEU A 357 18.54 -26.21 -24.74
CA LEU A 357 17.73 -25.37 -25.61
C LEU A 357 17.40 -24.05 -24.91
N CYS A 358 17.92 -22.95 -25.45
CA CYS A 358 17.67 -21.59 -24.96
C CYS A 358 16.82 -20.81 -25.97
N MET A 359 15.72 -20.23 -25.51
CA MET A 359 14.76 -19.53 -26.37
C MET A 359 14.32 -18.19 -25.77
N PRO A 360 14.20 -17.13 -26.58
CA PRO A 360 13.74 -15.82 -26.12
C PRO A 360 12.25 -15.83 -25.77
N ILE A 361 11.86 -15.00 -24.80
CA ILE A 361 10.48 -14.72 -24.42
C ILE A 361 10.20 -13.26 -24.73
N ARG A 362 9.17 -13.02 -25.54
CA ARG A 362 8.74 -11.68 -25.93
C ARG A 362 7.35 -11.36 -25.37
N ASN A 363 7.12 -10.11 -25.00
CA ASN A 363 5.79 -9.63 -24.63
C ASN A 363 4.92 -9.36 -25.89
N ALA A 364 3.69 -8.87 -25.70
CA ALA A 364 2.78 -8.55 -26.80
C ALA A 364 3.31 -7.42 -27.71
N ASP A 365 4.16 -6.55 -27.18
CA ASP A 365 4.79 -5.43 -27.90
C ASP A 365 6.06 -5.85 -28.67
N GLY A 366 6.49 -7.11 -28.55
CA GLY A 366 7.67 -7.67 -29.21
C GLY A 366 8.98 -7.49 -28.45
N ASP A 367 8.96 -6.84 -27.30
CA ASP A 367 10.09 -6.65 -26.40
C ASP A 367 10.55 -7.97 -25.78
N LEU A 368 11.87 -8.19 -25.75
CA LEU A 368 12.45 -9.30 -25.02
C LEU A 368 12.34 -9.04 -23.51
N ILE A 369 11.69 -9.95 -22.79
CA ILE A 369 11.44 -9.86 -21.34
C ILE A 369 12.11 -10.99 -20.54
N GLY A 370 12.54 -12.05 -21.22
CA GLY A 370 13.18 -13.20 -20.58
C GLY A 370 13.73 -14.21 -21.57
N VAL A 371 14.33 -15.27 -21.02
CA VAL A 371 14.89 -16.40 -21.77
C VAL A 371 14.48 -17.69 -21.06
N THR A 372 13.87 -18.62 -21.78
CA THR A 372 13.66 -19.99 -21.28
C THR A 372 14.84 -20.88 -21.63
N GLN A 373 15.15 -21.80 -20.73
CA GLN A 373 16.23 -22.75 -20.87
C GLN A 373 15.72 -24.15 -20.51
N LEU A 374 15.76 -25.08 -21.44
CA LEU A 374 15.57 -26.51 -21.19
C LEU A 374 16.93 -27.18 -21.10
N VAL A 375 17.13 -27.95 -20.03
CA VAL A 375 18.40 -28.59 -19.69
C VAL A 375 18.21 -30.10 -19.72
N ASN A 376 19.08 -30.76 -20.48
CA ASN A 376 19.16 -32.21 -20.65
C ASN A 376 17.89 -32.86 -21.19
N LYS A 377 17.95 -33.32 -22.44
CA LYS A 377 16.93 -34.20 -22.99
C LYS A 377 17.07 -35.58 -22.37
N ASN A 378 15.98 -36.12 -21.83
CA ASN A 378 15.98 -37.48 -21.28
C ASN A 378 15.87 -38.52 -22.40
N LYS A 379 16.72 -39.53 -22.34
CA LYS A 379 16.63 -40.73 -23.19
C LYS A 379 15.52 -41.63 -22.67
N GLN A 380 14.60 -42.03 -23.54
CA GLN A 380 13.44 -42.87 -23.16
C GLN A 380 13.88 -44.24 -22.63
N GLY A 381 13.18 -44.76 -21.62
CA GLY A 381 13.41 -46.11 -21.07
C GLY A 381 14.47 -46.23 -19.96
N TYR A 382 15.05 -45.11 -19.49
CA TYR A 382 16.05 -45.11 -18.41
C TYR A 382 15.55 -44.34 -17.17
N SER A 383 15.89 -44.85 -15.99
CA SER A 383 15.65 -44.14 -14.72
C SER A 383 16.77 -43.12 -14.45
N ILE A 384 16.39 -41.90 -14.07
CA ILE A 384 17.33 -40.80 -13.80
C ILE A 384 17.96 -41.01 -12.42
N ASN A 385 19.27 -41.28 -12.38
CA ASN A 385 20.04 -41.40 -11.14
C ASN A 385 21.47 -40.91 -11.37
N TYR A 386 21.67 -39.60 -11.31
CA TYR A 386 22.98 -38.98 -11.50
C TYR A 386 23.72 -38.87 -10.16
N ASN A 387 24.95 -39.40 -10.11
CA ASN A 387 25.85 -39.19 -8.98
C ASN A 387 26.86 -38.08 -9.35
N PRO A 388 26.89 -36.95 -8.62
CA PRO A 388 27.82 -35.84 -8.87
C PRO A 388 29.31 -36.25 -8.87
N GLN A 389 29.68 -37.35 -8.20
CA GLN A 389 31.05 -37.87 -8.17
C GLN A 389 31.55 -38.37 -9.54
N ASN A 390 30.65 -38.62 -10.49
CA ASN A 390 30.99 -39.10 -11.83
C ASN A 390 31.34 -37.95 -12.80
N TRP A 391 31.31 -36.70 -12.35
CA TRP A 391 31.69 -35.54 -13.15
C TRP A 391 33.17 -35.64 -13.61
N PRO A 392 33.51 -35.31 -14.88
CA PRO A 392 32.70 -34.65 -15.91
C PRO A 392 31.94 -35.60 -16.86
N ALA A 393 31.92 -36.92 -16.60
CA ALA A 393 31.36 -37.90 -17.52
C ALA A 393 29.84 -37.74 -17.67
N ALA A 394 29.36 -37.74 -18.91
CA ALA A 394 27.93 -37.64 -19.22
C ALA A 394 27.21 -38.98 -18.95
N PRO A 395 26.13 -39.00 -18.16
CA PRO A 395 25.35 -40.21 -17.92
C PRO A 395 24.56 -40.65 -19.16
N GLU A 396 24.39 -41.97 -19.35
CA GLU A 396 23.69 -42.54 -20.52
C GLU A 396 22.26 -42.00 -20.74
N PHE A 397 21.55 -41.71 -19.66
CA PHE A 397 20.17 -41.22 -19.73
C PHE A 397 20.04 -39.76 -20.19
N TRP A 398 21.13 -39.00 -20.29
CA TRP A 398 21.15 -37.64 -20.86
C TRP A 398 21.94 -37.53 -22.17
N LYS A 399 22.30 -38.67 -22.79
CA LYS A 399 22.88 -38.70 -24.14
C LYS A 399 21.79 -38.57 -25.20
N ALA A 400 21.12 -37.41 -25.23
CA ALA A 400 20.08 -37.06 -26.18
C ALA A 400 20.08 -35.54 -26.44
N SER A 401 19.50 -35.12 -27.57
CA SER A 401 19.46 -33.73 -28.02
C SER A 401 18.02 -33.25 -28.19
N PHE A 402 17.78 -31.95 -28.06
CA PHE A 402 16.51 -31.33 -28.42
C PHE A 402 16.39 -31.21 -29.94
N ASN A 403 15.22 -31.51 -30.49
CA ASN A 403 14.94 -31.50 -31.92
C ASN A 403 14.14 -30.25 -32.33
N ARG A 404 13.78 -30.15 -33.61
CA ARG A 404 12.97 -29.03 -34.13
C ARG A 404 11.55 -29.02 -33.56
N SER A 405 10.97 -30.19 -33.32
CA SER A 405 9.66 -30.34 -32.71
C SER A 405 9.64 -29.69 -31.31
N ASP A 406 10.66 -29.97 -30.48
CA ASP A 406 10.82 -29.39 -29.15
C ASP A 406 10.90 -27.86 -29.20
N GLN A 407 11.59 -27.30 -30.20
CA GLN A 407 11.66 -25.85 -30.41
C GLN A 407 10.29 -25.25 -30.76
N GLU A 408 9.54 -25.86 -31.66
CA GLU A 408 8.22 -25.36 -32.08
C GLU A 408 7.19 -25.41 -30.95
N PHE A 409 7.22 -26.47 -30.14
CA PHE A 409 6.40 -26.56 -28.94
C PHE A 409 6.80 -25.53 -27.89
N MET A 410 8.09 -25.38 -27.62
CA MET A 410 8.59 -24.42 -26.65
C MET A 410 8.38 -22.96 -27.10
N ALA A 411 8.43 -22.67 -28.41
CA ALA A 411 8.08 -21.36 -28.96
C ALA A 411 6.62 -20.99 -28.65
N THR A 412 5.70 -21.93 -28.87
CA THR A 412 4.28 -21.74 -28.55
C THR A 412 4.08 -21.43 -27.06
N PHE A 413 4.84 -22.11 -26.22
CA PHE A 413 4.83 -21.90 -24.78
C PHE A 413 5.39 -20.52 -24.37
N ASN A 414 6.52 -20.11 -24.95
CA ASN A 414 7.15 -18.81 -24.67
C ASN A 414 6.24 -17.63 -25.02
N ILE A 415 5.44 -17.71 -26.08
CA ILE A 415 4.47 -16.66 -26.45
C ILE A 415 3.47 -16.45 -25.30
N GLN A 416 2.94 -17.54 -24.75
CA GLN A 416 1.95 -17.47 -23.69
C GLN A 416 2.54 -17.03 -22.35
N ALA A 417 3.76 -17.48 -22.04
CA ALA A 417 4.52 -16.99 -20.89
C ALA A 417 4.77 -15.48 -20.97
N GLY A 418 5.05 -14.97 -22.19
CA GLY A 418 5.21 -13.55 -22.48
C GLY A 418 4.00 -12.69 -22.11
N VAL A 419 2.82 -13.13 -22.55
CA VAL A 419 1.55 -12.46 -22.24
C VAL A 419 1.23 -12.51 -20.74
N ALA A 420 1.44 -13.65 -20.09
CA ALA A 420 1.17 -13.82 -18.67
C ALA A 420 2.06 -12.91 -17.80
N LEU A 421 3.35 -12.81 -18.12
CA LEU A 421 4.31 -11.92 -17.44
C LEU A 421 3.92 -10.45 -17.54
N GLN A 422 3.47 -10.00 -18.72
CA GLN A 422 3.03 -8.62 -18.93
C GLN A 422 1.78 -8.28 -18.11
N ASN A 423 0.79 -9.18 -18.11
CA ASN A 423 -0.45 -9.00 -17.36
C ASN A 423 -0.21 -8.98 -15.84
N ALA A 424 0.68 -9.84 -15.35
CA ALA A 424 1.01 -9.88 -13.93
C ALA A 424 1.65 -8.57 -13.45
N LYS A 425 2.57 -7.99 -14.24
CA LYS A 425 3.21 -6.70 -13.91
C LYS A 425 2.21 -5.55 -13.90
N LEU A 426 1.25 -5.54 -14.83
CA LEU A 426 0.16 -4.56 -14.84
C LEU A 426 -0.72 -4.69 -13.59
N PHE A 427 -1.08 -5.92 -13.22
CA PHE A 427 -1.90 -6.19 -12.04
C PHE A 427 -1.22 -5.75 -10.74
N GLU A 428 0.08 -6.02 -10.60
CA GLU A 428 0.87 -5.55 -9.47
C GLU A 428 0.90 -4.02 -9.38
N THR A 429 1.09 -3.35 -10.52
CA THR A 429 1.08 -1.87 -10.59
C THR A 429 -0.26 -1.29 -10.16
N VAL A 430 -1.39 -1.86 -10.64
CA VAL A 430 -2.75 -1.44 -10.25
C VAL A 430 -2.95 -1.65 -8.75
N LYS A 431 -2.52 -2.80 -8.20
CA LYS A 431 -2.61 -3.08 -6.76
C LYS A 431 -1.80 -2.10 -5.92
N GLN A 432 -0.59 -1.72 -6.36
CA GLN A 432 0.23 -0.71 -5.70
C GLN A 432 -0.45 0.67 -5.73
N GLN A 433 -1.04 1.06 -6.86
CA GLN A 433 -1.78 2.32 -6.99
C GLN A 433 -3.00 2.37 -6.05
N GLU A 434 -3.80 1.30 -5.97
CA GLU A 434 -4.92 1.23 -5.03
C GLU A 434 -4.46 1.32 -3.57
N GLN A 435 -3.38 0.63 -3.22
CA GLN A 435 -2.83 0.67 -1.87
C GLN A 435 -2.34 2.08 -1.51
N MET A 436 -1.62 2.73 -2.43
CA MET A 436 -1.18 4.12 -2.26
C MET A 436 -2.35 5.07 -2.06
N GLN A 437 -3.43 4.94 -2.84
CA GLN A 437 -4.64 5.74 -2.66
C GLN A 437 -5.28 5.51 -1.28
N ARG A 438 -5.38 4.26 -0.82
CA ARG A 438 -5.88 3.92 0.52
C ARG A 438 -5.03 4.54 1.63
N ASP A 439 -3.71 4.48 1.49
CA ASP A 439 -2.77 5.03 2.47
C ASP A 439 -2.83 6.56 2.53
N ILE A 440 -2.96 7.24 1.37
CA ILE A 440 -3.20 8.69 1.30
C ILE A 440 -4.47 9.04 2.07
N LEU A 441 -5.60 8.38 1.78
CA LEU A 441 -6.89 8.68 2.43
C LEU A 441 -6.83 8.47 3.96
N ARG A 442 -6.10 7.45 4.44
CA ARG A 442 -5.88 7.20 5.87
C ARG A 442 -4.99 8.22 6.55
N SER A 443 -4.04 8.81 5.83
CA SER A 443 -3.12 9.81 6.37
C SER A 443 -3.74 11.20 6.53
N LEU A 444 -4.88 11.47 5.89
CA LEU A 444 -5.56 12.75 5.98
C LEU A 444 -6.21 12.95 7.36
N SER A 445 -5.83 14.02 8.05
CA SER A 445 -6.45 14.48 9.30
C SER A 445 -7.91 14.90 9.10
N ASN A 446 -8.24 15.41 7.92
CA ASN A 446 -9.57 15.92 7.61
C ASN A 446 -10.50 14.74 7.29
N GLY A 447 -11.76 14.85 7.68
CA GLY A 447 -12.78 13.88 7.30
C GLY A 447 -13.09 13.98 5.82
N VAL A 448 -12.84 12.92 5.05
CA VAL A 448 -13.09 12.88 3.61
C VAL A 448 -14.10 11.77 3.29
N ILE A 449 -15.14 12.13 2.55
CA ILE A 449 -16.20 11.21 2.08
C ILE A 449 -16.40 11.42 0.57
N SER A 450 -16.30 10.35 -0.20
CA SER A 450 -16.64 10.35 -1.63
C SER A 450 -17.97 9.65 -1.87
N THR A 451 -18.78 10.17 -2.79
CA THR A 451 -20.10 9.63 -3.12
C THR A 451 -20.29 9.37 -4.60
N ASP A 452 -21.30 8.58 -4.94
CA ASP A 452 -21.84 8.50 -6.30
C ASP A 452 -22.71 9.75 -6.64
N LYS A 453 -23.30 9.75 -7.83
CA LYS A 453 -24.19 10.82 -8.33
C LYS A 453 -25.56 10.83 -7.65
N GLU A 454 -25.95 9.75 -6.97
CA GLU A 454 -27.16 9.63 -6.17
C GLU A 454 -26.96 10.04 -4.70
N GLY A 455 -25.71 10.23 -4.27
CA GLY A 455 -25.35 10.59 -2.90
C GLY A 455 -25.11 9.40 -1.96
N HIS A 456 -24.90 8.19 -2.47
CA HIS A 456 -24.43 7.07 -1.67
C HIS A 456 -22.91 7.12 -1.51
N ILE A 457 -22.44 6.82 -0.31
CA ILE A 457 -21.02 6.84 0.02
C ILE A 457 -20.31 5.68 -0.70
N ILE A 458 -19.28 6.01 -1.48
CA ILE A 458 -18.37 5.07 -2.12
C ILE A 458 -17.21 4.75 -1.18
N ALA A 459 -16.69 5.76 -0.49
CA ALA A 459 -15.56 5.60 0.43
C ALA A 459 -15.56 6.75 1.45
N ALA A 460 -15.04 6.46 2.65
CA ALA A 460 -14.82 7.45 3.71
C ALA A 460 -13.56 7.08 4.49
N ASN A 461 -12.77 8.07 4.90
CA ASN A 461 -11.61 7.83 5.75
C ASN A 461 -11.99 7.73 7.23
N GLU A 462 -11.03 7.27 8.05
CA GLU A 462 -11.25 7.10 9.50
C GLU A 462 -11.57 8.42 10.21
N SER A 463 -10.96 9.53 9.77
CA SER A 463 -11.23 10.87 10.29
C SER A 463 -12.71 11.27 10.09
N ALA A 464 -13.31 10.93 8.94
CA ALA A 464 -14.73 11.18 8.69
C ALA A 464 -15.63 10.35 9.61
N LYS A 465 -15.31 9.07 9.82
CA LYS A 465 -16.06 8.20 10.76
C LYS A 465 -16.03 8.78 12.18
N LYS A 466 -14.85 9.19 12.64
CA LYS A 466 -14.65 9.78 13.96
C LYS A 466 -15.47 11.06 14.15
N LEU A 467 -15.43 11.98 13.18
CA LEU A 467 -16.22 13.23 13.22
C LEU A 467 -17.72 12.99 13.23
N LEU A 468 -18.18 11.94 12.55
CA LEU A 468 -19.59 11.53 12.55
C LEU A 468 -19.98 10.73 13.81
N GLY A 469 -19.03 10.43 14.71
CA GLY A 469 -19.26 9.67 15.94
C GLY A 469 -19.46 8.17 15.74
N LEU A 470 -18.93 7.61 14.64
CA LEU A 470 -19.09 6.20 14.28
C LEU A 470 -17.83 5.38 14.61
N ASP A 471 -18.02 4.12 14.95
CA ASP A 471 -16.92 3.18 15.21
C ASP A 471 -16.14 2.87 13.91
N SER A 472 -14.82 2.67 14.04
CA SER A 472 -13.93 2.35 12.91
C SER A 472 -14.36 1.13 12.09
N ASN A 473 -15.05 0.17 12.72
CA ASN A 473 -15.53 -1.06 12.07
C ASN A 473 -16.89 -0.92 11.38
N GLU A 474 -17.58 0.21 11.52
CA GLU A 474 -18.88 0.38 10.88
C GLU A 474 -18.70 0.73 9.39
N SER A 475 -19.36 -0.04 8.52
CA SER A 475 -19.36 0.27 7.08
C SER A 475 -20.29 1.46 6.80
N LEU A 476 -19.72 2.46 6.13
CA LEU A 476 -20.43 3.61 5.61
C LEU A 476 -20.84 3.45 4.14
N GLU A 477 -20.24 2.49 3.44
CA GLU A 477 -20.43 2.29 2.01
C GLU A 477 -21.89 1.96 1.68
N GLY A 478 -22.43 2.62 0.67
CA GLY A 478 -23.82 2.48 0.24
C GLY A 478 -24.85 3.25 1.08
N LYS A 479 -24.49 3.82 2.24
CA LYS A 479 -25.39 4.70 3.00
C LYS A 479 -25.50 6.07 2.33
N SER A 480 -26.65 6.73 2.46
CA SER A 480 -26.84 8.09 1.96
C SER A 480 -26.11 9.10 2.86
N ILE A 481 -25.26 9.94 2.27
CA ILE A 481 -24.51 10.97 2.99
C ILE A 481 -25.42 12.02 3.63
N ALA A 482 -26.57 12.30 3.01
CA ALA A 482 -27.55 13.28 3.46
C ALA A 482 -28.15 12.95 4.83
N ASN A 483 -28.22 11.66 5.18
CA ASN A 483 -28.74 11.21 6.47
C ASN A 483 -27.68 11.24 7.58
N LEU A 484 -26.40 11.20 7.21
CA LEU A 484 -25.28 11.07 8.14
C LEU A 484 -24.71 12.44 8.56
N VAL A 485 -24.60 13.38 7.63
CA VAL A 485 -24.06 14.72 7.91
C VAL A 485 -25.20 15.64 8.36
N GLN A 486 -25.27 15.92 9.65
CA GLN A 486 -26.27 16.82 10.24
C GLN A 486 -25.61 18.10 10.74
N ILE A 487 -26.06 19.26 10.23
CA ILE A 487 -25.56 20.57 10.63
C ILE A 487 -26.65 21.29 11.43
N GLU A 488 -26.30 21.82 12.62
CA GLU A 488 -27.28 22.35 13.58
C GLU A 488 -28.20 23.45 13.00
N LYS A 489 -27.63 24.36 12.20
CA LYS A 489 -28.33 25.56 11.67
C LYS A 489 -28.50 25.54 10.16
N ALA A 490 -28.25 24.41 9.50
CA ALA A 490 -28.26 24.33 8.04
C ALA A 490 -28.73 22.98 7.49
N ASP A 491 -29.23 23.01 6.26
CA ASP A 491 -29.66 21.81 5.54
C ASP A 491 -28.56 21.36 4.55
N PHE A 492 -27.76 20.39 5.01
CA PHE A 492 -26.69 19.79 4.21
C PHE A 492 -27.23 19.13 2.92
N SER A 493 -28.41 18.51 2.96
CA SER A 493 -29.00 17.83 1.80
C SER A 493 -29.23 18.78 0.63
N LYS A 494 -29.64 20.01 0.94
CA LYS A 494 -29.84 21.06 -0.06
C LYS A 494 -28.52 21.52 -0.67
N TRP A 495 -27.47 21.72 0.14
CA TRP A 495 -26.14 22.09 -0.35
C TRP A 495 -25.55 21.01 -1.26
N PHE A 496 -25.63 19.76 -0.80
CA PHE A 496 -25.15 18.60 -1.54
C PHE A 496 -25.89 18.43 -2.89
N GLY A 497 -27.22 18.59 -2.89
CA GLY A 497 -28.01 18.56 -4.13
C GLY A 497 -27.66 19.68 -5.11
N MET A 498 -27.33 20.88 -4.62
CA MET A 498 -26.85 21.98 -5.46
C MET A 498 -25.49 21.70 -6.10
N ALA A 499 -24.62 20.95 -5.42
CA ALA A 499 -23.32 20.56 -5.97
C ALA A 499 -23.50 19.63 -7.18
N LEU A 500 -24.33 18.59 -7.02
CA LEU A 500 -24.60 17.60 -8.06
C LEU A 500 -25.38 18.16 -9.26
N ALA A 501 -26.12 19.27 -9.10
CA ALA A 501 -26.89 19.91 -10.17
C ALA A 501 -26.07 20.88 -11.06
N ASP A 502 -24.73 20.83 -11.00
CA ASP A 502 -23.77 21.63 -11.78
C ASP A 502 -23.92 23.17 -11.67
N LYS A 503 -24.59 23.66 -10.60
CA LYS A 503 -24.74 25.10 -10.34
C LYS A 503 -23.60 25.71 -9.54
N ASN A 504 -22.88 24.90 -8.77
CA ASN A 504 -21.69 25.30 -8.01
C ASN A 504 -20.79 24.08 -7.75
N ARG A 505 -19.73 23.93 -8.55
CA ARG A 505 -18.81 22.78 -8.52
C ARG A 505 -17.91 22.73 -7.30
N GLN A 506 -17.72 23.87 -6.63
CA GLN A 506 -16.96 24.00 -5.39
C GLN A 506 -17.79 24.84 -4.42
N GLN A 507 -18.08 24.28 -3.26
CA GLN A 507 -18.82 24.95 -2.20
C GLN A 507 -17.99 24.89 -0.92
N TYR A 508 -17.94 26.01 -0.22
CA TYR A 508 -17.21 26.15 1.04
C TYR A 508 -18.11 26.80 2.08
N TYR A 509 -18.30 26.10 3.21
CA TYR A 509 -19.14 26.50 4.33
C TYR A 509 -18.26 26.52 5.58
N PRO A 510 -17.70 27.69 5.94
CA PRO A 510 -16.88 27.80 7.14
C PRO A 510 -17.75 27.73 8.40
N ASP A 511 -17.14 27.31 9.48
CA ASP A 511 -17.69 27.38 10.83
C ASP A 511 -19.11 26.81 11.01
N GLN A 512 -19.26 25.52 10.70
CA GLN A 512 -20.50 24.78 10.88
C GLN A 512 -20.43 23.86 12.10
N THR A 513 -21.50 23.79 12.88
CA THR A 513 -21.62 22.82 13.97
C THR A 513 -22.12 21.49 13.43
N LEU A 514 -21.23 20.50 13.36
CA LEU A 514 -21.56 19.12 13.04
C LEU A 514 -22.16 18.44 14.27
N GLN A 515 -23.37 17.91 14.10
CA GLN A 515 -23.98 17.02 15.08
C GLN A 515 -23.56 15.58 14.76
N PRO A 516 -23.06 14.83 15.76
CA PRO A 516 -22.67 13.45 15.55
C PRO A 516 -23.91 12.60 15.21
N ALA A 517 -23.75 11.64 14.31
CA ALA A 517 -24.81 10.67 14.00
C ALA A 517 -25.06 9.72 15.18
N GLN A 518 -24.02 9.42 15.96
CA GLN A 518 -24.07 8.67 17.22
C GLN A 518 -23.12 9.31 18.25
N GLY A 519 -23.54 9.48 19.50
CA GLY A 519 -22.75 10.12 20.56
C GLY A 519 -23.18 11.56 20.88
N ALA A 520 -22.47 12.21 21.80
CA ALA A 520 -22.85 13.52 22.36
C ALA A 520 -21.86 14.65 22.07
N GLU A 521 -20.70 14.36 21.47
CA GLU A 521 -19.66 15.37 21.24
C GLU A 521 -19.90 16.09 19.90
N GLN A 522 -20.12 17.39 19.96
CA GLN A 522 -20.30 18.25 18.78
C GLN A 522 -18.94 18.75 18.29
N HIS A 523 -18.78 18.79 16.98
CA HIS A 523 -17.56 19.30 16.33
C HIS A 523 -17.87 20.60 15.58
N SER A 524 -17.00 21.59 15.70
CA SER A 524 -17.00 22.75 14.80
C SER A 524 -16.14 22.40 13.60
N ILE A 525 -16.70 22.46 12.39
CA ILE A 525 -16.01 22.07 11.16
C ILE A 525 -16.06 23.16 10.08
N ASN A 526 -15.04 23.22 9.23
CA ASN A 526 -15.16 23.82 7.90
C ASN A 526 -15.56 22.71 6.91
N LEU A 527 -16.66 22.93 6.19
CA LEU A 527 -17.22 21.94 5.27
C LEU A 527 -17.01 22.37 3.82
N SER A 528 -16.42 21.50 3.01
CA SER A 528 -16.29 21.69 1.56
C SER A 528 -17.02 20.59 0.80
N ILE A 529 -17.74 20.95 -0.27
CA ILE A 529 -18.40 20.00 -1.18
C ILE A 529 -17.92 20.29 -2.59
N ASN A 530 -17.21 19.33 -3.19
CA ASN A 530 -16.61 19.45 -4.52
C ASN A 530 -17.14 18.34 -5.44
N THR A 531 -17.51 18.66 -6.69
CA THR A 531 -17.96 17.62 -7.63
C THR A 531 -16.80 16.86 -8.25
N ILE A 532 -17.01 15.56 -8.46
CA ILE A 532 -16.07 14.68 -9.17
C ILE A 532 -16.58 14.53 -10.61
N ALA A 533 -15.74 14.88 -11.58
CA ALA A 533 -16.05 14.70 -13.00
C ALA A 533 -15.70 13.28 -13.48
N ASP A 534 -16.40 12.80 -14.50
CA ASP A 534 -16.12 11.54 -15.19
C ASP A 534 -14.74 11.60 -15.88
N ALA A 535 -13.99 10.49 -15.84
CA ALA A 535 -12.64 10.41 -16.41
C ALA A 535 -12.63 10.64 -17.94
N ASN A 536 -13.74 10.30 -18.61
CA ASN A 536 -13.87 10.43 -20.07
C ASN A 536 -14.55 11.75 -20.49
N ASP A 537 -15.24 12.44 -19.58
CA ASP A 537 -15.94 13.69 -19.90
C ASP A 537 -16.01 14.64 -18.68
N SER A 538 -15.18 15.69 -18.73
CA SER A 538 -15.12 16.76 -17.73
C SER A 538 -16.43 17.52 -17.48
N LYS A 539 -17.47 17.36 -18.34
CA LYS A 539 -18.79 17.96 -18.15
C LYS A 539 -19.78 17.04 -17.45
N LYS A 540 -19.48 15.76 -17.30
CA LYS A 540 -20.38 14.78 -16.69
C LYS A 540 -19.96 14.54 -15.24
N ILE A 541 -20.88 14.78 -14.31
CA ILE A 541 -20.64 14.58 -12.88
C ILE A 541 -20.77 13.09 -12.56
N SER A 542 -19.70 12.51 -11.98
CA SER A 542 -19.67 11.14 -11.51
C SER A 542 -20.04 11.02 -10.03
N GLY A 543 -19.94 12.11 -9.27
CA GLY A 543 -20.21 12.11 -7.83
C GLY A 543 -19.75 13.39 -7.14
N ALA A 544 -19.55 13.33 -5.83
CA ALA A 544 -19.06 14.45 -5.02
C ALA A 544 -18.07 13.99 -3.95
N LEU A 545 -17.19 14.90 -3.58
CA LEU A 545 -16.21 14.79 -2.49
C LEU A 545 -16.58 15.80 -1.42
N VAL A 546 -16.85 15.31 -0.21
CA VAL A 546 -17.14 16.10 0.98
C VAL A 546 -15.95 16.05 1.91
N VAL A 547 -15.44 17.23 2.27
CA VAL A 547 -14.28 17.40 3.16
C VAL A 547 -14.73 18.17 4.39
N MET A 548 -14.43 17.63 5.57
CA MET A 548 -14.73 18.18 6.88
C MET A 548 -13.42 18.42 7.62
N ASP A 549 -13.11 19.67 7.90
CA ASP A 549 -11.91 20.07 8.63
C ASP A 549 -12.29 20.47 10.06
N ASP A 550 -11.75 19.80 11.07
CA ASP A 550 -12.12 20.01 12.47
C ASP A 550 -11.40 21.22 13.06
N ILE A 551 -12.17 22.28 13.34
CA ILE A 551 -11.69 23.53 13.94
C ILE A 551 -12.08 23.65 15.42
N SER A 552 -12.55 22.57 16.04
CA SER A 552 -13.01 22.57 17.44
C SER A 552 -11.91 23.00 18.41
N ASP A 553 -10.68 22.50 18.22
CA ASP A 553 -9.54 22.82 19.08
C ASP A 553 -9.11 24.29 18.91
N GLU A 554 -9.07 24.79 17.67
CA GLU A 554 -8.75 26.19 17.39
C GLU A 554 -9.78 27.14 18.05
N LYS A 555 -11.07 26.80 17.97
CA LYS A 555 -12.14 27.55 18.63
C LYS A 555 -12.05 27.53 20.16
N ARG A 556 -11.76 26.36 20.74
CA ARG A 556 -11.56 26.22 22.19
C ARG A 556 -10.37 27.07 22.66
N LEU A 557 -9.28 27.08 21.89
CA LEU A 557 -8.10 27.90 22.16
C LEU A 557 -8.42 29.40 22.08
N LYS A 558 -9.07 29.85 21.01
CA LYS A 558 -9.54 31.24 20.83
C LYS A 558 -10.41 31.71 22.01
N SER A 559 -11.43 30.92 22.35
CA SER A 559 -12.33 31.21 23.47
C SER A 559 -11.61 31.32 24.81
N THR A 560 -10.63 30.44 25.04
CA THR A 560 -9.82 30.49 26.27
C THR A 560 -8.95 31.74 26.31
N MET A 561 -8.32 32.12 25.19
CA MET A 561 -7.48 33.31 25.10
C MET A 561 -8.27 34.60 25.32
N TYR A 562 -9.45 34.75 24.70
CA TYR A 562 -10.31 35.93 24.86
C TYR A 562 -10.76 36.21 26.30
N ARG A 563 -10.69 35.21 27.18
CA ARG A 563 -11.00 35.40 28.61
C ARG A 563 -9.93 36.20 29.37
N TYR A 564 -8.69 36.22 28.87
CA TYR A 564 -7.55 36.82 29.56
C TYR A 564 -6.94 38.01 28.82
N MET A 565 -7.26 38.21 27.54
CA MET A 565 -6.72 39.28 26.70
C MET A 565 -7.73 39.77 25.66
N THR A 566 -7.42 40.88 24.98
CA THR A 566 -8.28 41.42 23.92
C THR A 566 -8.30 40.51 22.69
N GLN A 567 -9.35 40.63 21.88
CA GLN A 567 -9.51 39.82 20.66
C GLN A 567 -8.33 40.01 19.70
N GLU A 568 -7.88 41.25 19.52
CA GLU A 568 -6.77 41.58 18.62
C GLU A 568 -5.47 40.92 19.08
N LEU A 569 -5.23 40.86 20.40
CA LEU A 569 -4.02 40.24 20.93
C LEU A 569 -4.03 38.72 20.79
N ALA A 570 -5.19 38.10 21.02
CA ALA A 570 -5.36 36.66 20.82
C ALA A 570 -5.21 36.26 19.34
N GLU A 571 -5.76 37.06 18.41
CA GLU A 571 -5.57 36.85 16.97
C GLU A 571 -4.09 36.94 16.57
N GLN A 572 -3.36 37.96 17.05
CA GLN A 572 -1.92 38.09 16.81
C GLN A 572 -1.09 36.92 17.35
N LEU A 573 -1.47 36.35 18.49
CA LEU A 573 -0.79 35.17 19.06
C LEU A 573 -1.08 33.89 18.29
N LEU A 574 -2.27 33.77 17.71
CA LEU A 574 -2.64 32.61 16.88
C LEU A 574 -1.98 32.65 15.50
N GLU A 575 -1.77 33.85 14.94
CA GLU A 575 -1.01 34.05 13.71
C GLU A 575 0.49 33.76 13.91
N ASN A 576 1.02 33.94 15.12
CA ASN A 576 2.42 33.68 15.44
C ASN A 576 2.58 32.82 16.71
N PRO A 577 2.31 31.50 16.62
CA PRO A 577 2.37 30.59 17.77
C PRO A 577 3.74 30.55 18.45
N ASP A 578 4.80 30.85 17.71
CA ASP A 578 6.18 30.89 18.19
C ASP A 578 6.45 32.07 19.13
N ALA A 579 5.65 33.15 19.08
CA ALA A 579 5.75 34.27 20.01
C ALA A 579 5.29 33.91 21.44
N ALA A 580 4.52 32.83 21.58
CA ALA A 580 4.05 32.24 22.83
C ALA A 580 4.92 31.05 23.30
N LYS A 581 6.17 30.95 22.84
CA LYS A 581 7.08 29.83 23.13
C LYS A 581 7.12 29.45 24.62
N MET A 582 7.19 28.13 24.85
CA MET A 582 7.13 27.44 26.15
C MET A 582 8.34 27.63 27.08
N GLY A 583 9.11 28.70 26.91
CA GLY A 583 10.21 29.08 27.79
C GLY A 583 10.01 30.53 28.24
N GLY A 584 10.14 30.79 29.53
CA GLY A 584 10.04 32.17 30.03
C GLY A 584 11.10 33.06 29.39
N ASP A 585 10.67 34.03 28.59
CA ASP A 585 11.53 35.00 27.94
C ASP A 585 11.67 36.24 28.82
N ARG A 586 12.85 36.89 28.75
CA ARG A 586 13.04 38.21 29.37
C ARG A 586 12.30 39.26 28.54
N LYS A 587 11.32 39.92 29.15
CA LYS A 587 10.52 40.98 28.53
C LYS A 587 10.51 42.21 29.41
N GLU A 588 10.57 43.39 28.79
CA GLU A 588 10.29 44.65 29.47
C GLU A 588 8.78 44.80 29.60
N VAL A 589 8.31 44.97 30.83
CA VAL A 589 6.88 45.03 31.12
C VAL A 589 6.60 46.07 32.20
N SER A 590 5.35 46.53 32.25
CA SER A 590 4.78 47.14 33.45
C SER A 590 3.87 46.15 34.14
N VAL A 591 4.01 46.00 35.45
CA VAL A 591 3.15 45.16 36.28
C VAL A 591 2.34 46.05 37.21
N LEU A 592 1.02 45.88 37.15
CA LEU A 592 0.06 46.57 37.98
C LEU A 592 -0.56 45.58 38.97
N PHE A 593 -0.54 45.94 40.25
CA PHE A 593 -1.28 45.27 41.30
C PHE A 593 -2.36 46.20 41.83
N SER A 594 -3.58 45.71 42.03
CA SER A 594 -4.68 46.44 42.65
C SER A 594 -5.33 45.58 43.73
N ASP A 595 -5.54 46.10 44.94
CA ASP A 595 -6.07 45.37 46.10
C ASP A 595 -7.17 46.16 46.81
N ILE A 596 -8.22 45.50 47.32
CA ILE A 596 -9.31 46.18 48.02
C ILE A 596 -8.90 46.45 49.48
N ARG A 597 -8.93 47.73 49.86
CA ARG A 597 -8.56 48.15 51.21
C ARG A 597 -9.54 47.67 52.26
N SER A 598 -8.97 47.09 53.32
CA SER A 598 -9.71 46.53 54.45
C SER A 598 -10.71 45.46 54.02
N TYR A 599 -10.39 44.70 52.96
CA TYR A 599 -11.24 43.65 52.42
C TYR A 599 -11.66 42.61 53.47
N THR A 600 -10.71 42.11 54.28
CA THR A 600 -11.02 41.13 55.33
C THR A 600 -12.12 41.63 56.28
N SER A 601 -11.98 42.86 56.79
CA SER A 601 -12.99 43.48 57.66
C SER A 601 -14.32 43.76 56.95
N LEU A 602 -14.30 43.99 55.62
CA LEU A 602 -15.50 44.14 54.83
C LEU A 602 -16.25 42.80 54.72
N THR A 603 -15.53 41.72 54.40
CA THR A 603 -16.10 40.37 54.22
C THR A 603 -16.64 39.73 55.49
N GLU A 604 -16.09 40.08 56.66
CA GLU A 604 -16.64 39.64 57.96
C GLU A 604 -18.06 40.18 58.21
N THR A 605 -18.46 41.23 57.48
CA THR A 605 -19.79 41.86 57.61
C THR A 605 -20.77 41.50 56.50
N LEU A 606 -20.39 40.64 55.54
CA LEU A 606 -21.17 40.28 54.36
C LEU A 606 -21.44 38.78 54.29
N GLY A 607 -22.55 38.38 53.67
CA GLY A 607 -22.80 36.97 53.31
C GLY A 607 -21.87 36.48 52.21
N ALA A 608 -21.60 35.18 52.13
CA ALA A 608 -20.68 34.62 51.14
C ALA A 608 -21.11 34.93 49.70
N GLU A 609 -22.41 34.86 49.41
CA GLU A 609 -23.00 35.20 48.12
C GLU A 609 -22.82 36.69 47.78
N GLU A 610 -22.99 37.58 48.77
CA GLU A 610 -22.81 39.03 48.59
C GLU A 610 -21.33 39.39 48.35
N VAL A 611 -20.40 38.66 48.96
CA VAL A 611 -18.96 38.81 48.69
C VAL A 611 -18.63 38.43 47.26
N VAL A 612 -19.15 37.30 46.78
CA VAL A 612 -18.94 36.86 45.39
C VAL A 612 -19.55 37.84 44.39
N GLU A 613 -20.76 38.34 44.66
CA GLU A 613 -21.41 39.34 43.81
C GLU A 613 -20.60 40.65 43.78
N LEU A 614 -20.14 41.13 44.94
CA LEU A 614 -19.26 42.31 45.05
C LEU A 614 -17.99 42.12 44.22
N LEU A 615 -17.31 40.97 44.37
CA LEU A 615 -16.07 40.68 43.66
C LEU A 615 -16.29 40.60 42.15
N ASN A 616 -17.32 39.92 41.69
CA ASN A 616 -17.59 39.79 40.25
C ASN A 616 -17.86 41.15 39.61
N GLN A 617 -18.70 41.99 40.22
CA GLN A 617 -18.98 43.34 39.70
C GLN A 617 -17.75 44.26 39.75
N TYR A 618 -16.93 44.13 40.81
CA TYR A 618 -15.68 44.87 40.94
C TYR A 618 -14.66 44.43 39.87
N PHE A 619 -14.42 43.12 39.74
CA PHE A 619 -13.48 42.57 38.77
C PHE A 619 -13.88 42.90 37.34
N GLU A 620 -15.16 42.77 36.98
CA GLU A 620 -15.67 43.16 35.66
C GLU A 620 -15.30 44.62 35.35
N SER A 621 -15.62 45.54 36.26
CA SER A 621 -15.32 46.97 36.06
C SER A 621 -13.82 47.28 35.96
N MET A 622 -12.99 46.65 36.79
CA MET A 622 -11.55 46.90 36.82
C MET A 622 -10.80 46.23 35.67
N VAL A 623 -11.18 45.02 35.30
CA VAL A 623 -10.56 44.27 34.19
C VAL A 623 -10.87 44.94 32.85
N ASP A 624 -12.06 45.51 32.70
CA ASP A 624 -12.37 46.33 31.53
C ASP A 624 -11.39 47.51 31.36
N ALA A 625 -10.94 48.15 32.45
CA ALA A 625 -9.92 49.21 32.39
C ALA A 625 -8.52 48.66 32.02
N VAL A 626 -8.22 47.41 32.40
CA VAL A 626 -7.00 46.73 31.95
C VAL A 626 -7.04 46.53 30.44
N PHE A 627 -8.14 45.97 29.93
CA PHE A 627 -8.32 45.67 28.51
C PHE A 627 -8.43 46.92 27.63
N ALA A 628 -9.08 47.97 28.11
CA ALA A 628 -9.18 49.26 27.40
C ALA A 628 -7.81 49.86 27.05
N HIS A 629 -6.79 49.54 27.85
CA HIS A 629 -5.41 50.00 27.68
C HIS A 629 -4.43 48.86 27.33
N LYS A 630 -4.93 47.79 26.69
CA LYS A 630 -4.12 46.69 26.15
C LYS A 630 -3.30 45.92 27.20
N GLY A 631 -3.69 46.02 28.47
CA GLY A 631 -3.15 45.17 29.52
C GLY A 631 -3.74 43.76 29.44
N ILE A 632 -3.05 42.81 30.06
CA ILE A 632 -3.51 41.43 30.20
C ILE A 632 -3.77 41.15 31.66
N LEU A 633 -4.89 40.49 31.92
CA LEU A 633 -5.17 39.94 33.24
C LEU A 633 -4.31 38.70 33.45
N ASP A 634 -3.32 38.80 34.34
CA ASP A 634 -2.44 37.68 34.70
C ASP A 634 -3.19 36.70 35.61
N LYS A 635 -3.67 37.19 36.77
CA LYS A 635 -4.50 36.43 37.70
C LYS A 635 -5.21 37.30 38.73
N TYR A 636 -6.20 36.69 39.37
CA TYR A 636 -6.78 37.16 40.63
C TYR A 636 -6.01 36.53 41.80
N ILE A 637 -5.70 37.33 42.83
CA ILE A 637 -5.05 36.89 44.06
C ILE A 637 -5.95 37.29 45.23
N GLY A 638 -6.96 36.46 45.54
CA GLY A 638 -8.01 36.86 46.49
C GLY A 638 -8.87 37.96 45.90
N ASP A 639 -8.87 39.14 46.54
CA ASP A 639 -9.50 40.38 46.06
C ASP A 639 -8.56 41.25 45.19
N ALA A 640 -7.29 40.86 45.06
CA ALA A 640 -6.32 41.59 44.27
C ALA A 640 -6.31 41.18 42.79
N ILE A 641 -6.03 42.15 41.93
CA ILE A 641 -5.85 42.00 40.48
C ILE A 641 -4.36 42.18 40.17
N MET A 642 -3.78 41.23 39.44
CA MET A 642 -2.47 41.39 38.81
C MET A 642 -2.66 41.52 37.30
N ALA A 643 -2.16 42.61 36.73
CA ALA A 643 -2.16 42.87 35.29
C ALA A 643 -0.74 43.16 34.78
N VAL A 644 -0.49 42.76 33.53
CA VAL A 644 0.81 42.92 32.87
C VAL A 644 0.63 43.63 31.53
N PHE A 645 1.53 44.55 31.23
CA PHE A 645 1.58 45.32 29.97
C PHE A 645 2.93 45.06 29.31
N GLY A 646 2.96 44.73 28.02
CA GLY A 646 4.20 44.39 27.29
C GLY A 646 4.54 42.90 27.23
N SER A 647 3.63 42.02 27.63
CA SER A 647 3.75 40.56 27.48
C SER A 647 2.36 39.95 27.22
N PRO A 648 2.20 38.87 26.42
CA PRO A 648 3.22 38.10 25.70
C PRO A 648 3.82 38.83 24.50
N LEU A 649 3.12 39.80 23.93
CA LEU A 649 3.67 40.60 22.84
C LEU A 649 4.23 41.92 23.40
N PRO A 650 5.35 42.42 22.84
CA PRO A 650 5.89 43.71 23.22
C PRO A 650 4.84 44.80 22.96
N LEU A 651 4.74 45.75 23.89
CA LEU A 651 3.82 46.87 23.82
C LEU A 651 4.62 48.16 23.99
N ASP A 652 4.64 48.98 22.94
CA ASP A 652 5.20 50.33 23.03
C ASP A 652 4.41 51.14 24.06
N ASP A 653 5.10 52.01 24.82
CA ASP A 653 4.50 52.84 25.86
C ASP A 653 3.77 52.01 26.96
N HIS A 654 4.25 50.80 27.30
CA HIS A 654 3.63 49.94 28.33
C HIS A 654 3.55 50.59 29.71
N GLU A 655 4.50 51.47 30.07
CA GLU A 655 4.45 52.29 31.30
C GLU A 655 3.27 53.26 31.25
N TRP A 656 3.11 53.95 30.14
CA TRP A 656 2.04 54.92 29.96
C TRP A 656 0.66 54.25 29.98
N MET A 657 0.50 53.12 29.29
CA MET A 657 -0.76 52.36 29.30
C MET A 657 -1.12 51.89 30.70
N SER A 658 -0.16 51.40 31.48
CA SER A 658 -0.40 51.00 32.87
C SER A 658 -0.82 52.16 33.78
N VAL A 659 -0.25 53.36 33.56
CA VAL A 659 -0.63 54.60 34.25
C VAL A 659 -2.06 55.02 33.90
N GLN A 660 -2.44 54.94 32.61
CA GLN A 660 -3.79 55.23 32.16
C GLN A 660 -4.81 54.25 32.78
N THR A 661 -4.51 52.94 32.78
CA THR A 661 -5.34 51.94 33.45
C THR A 661 -5.57 52.27 34.92
N ALA A 662 -4.53 52.66 35.66
CA ALA A 662 -4.68 52.96 37.08
C ALA A 662 -5.57 54.20 37.35
N VAL A 663 -5.46 55.23 36.51
CA VAL A 663 -6.35 56.40 36.58
C VAL A 663 -7.79 56.04 36.18
N GLU A 664 -7.96 55.21 35.15
CA GLU A 664 -9.29 54.74 34.75
C GLU A 664 -9.93 53.86 35.85
N MET A 665 -9.18 52.94 36.47
CA MET A 665 -9.63 52.15 37.61
C MET A 665 -10.11 53.04 38.76
N ARG A 666 -9.38 54.13 39.06
CA ARG A 666 -9.81 55.13 40.05
C ARG A 666 -11.15 55.75 39.66
N HIS A 667 -11.34 56.17 38.41
CA HIS A 667 -12.60 56.76 37.95
C HIS A 667 -13.76 55.77 38.00
N ARG A 668 -13.56 54.56 37.48
CA ARG A 668 -14.56 53.48 37.54
C ARG A 668 -14.94 53.12 38.97
N LEU A 669 -13.99 53.19 39.91
CA LEU A 669 -14.27 52.97 41.33
C LEU A 669 -15.19 54.04 41.92
N ILE A 670 -15.10 55.30 41.46
CA ILE A 670 -16.01 56.37 41.87
C ILE A 670 -17.43 56.02 41.46
N ASP A 671 -17.64 55.63 40.20
CA ASP A 671 -18.95 55.25 39.67
C ASP A 671 -19.49 53.99 40.36
N PHE A 672 -18.62 53.00 40.55
CA PHE A 672 -18.93 51.78 41.30
C PHE A 672 -19.41 52.09 42.72
N ASN A 673 -18.71 52.97 43.43
CA ASN A 673 -19.08 53.38 44.78
C ASN A 673 -20.35 54.24 44.82
N ALA A 674 -20.59 55.10 43.82
CA ALA A 674 -21.83 55.87 43.72
C ALA A 674 -23.04 54.94 43.57
N LYS A 675 -22.94 53.92 42.72
CA LYS A 675 -23.97 52.87 42.61
C LYS A 675 -24.18 52.14 43.93
N ARG A 676 -23.10 51.71 44.59
CA ARG A 676 -23.19 51.04 45.91
C ARG A 676 -23.86 51.90 46.97
N GLN A 677 -23.54 53.18 47.03
CA GLN A 677 -24.18 54.12 47.95
C GLN A 677 -25.68 54.25 47.67
N SER A 678 -26.09 54.30 46.40
CA SER A 678 -27.52 54.32 46.03
C SER A 678 -28.27 53.04 46.45
N GLU A 679 -27.56 51.93 46.57
CA GLU A 679 -28.05 50.64 47.05
C GLU A 679 -27.89 50.46 48.57
N ASN A 680 -27.51 51.49 49.32
CA ASN A 680 -27.19 51.45 50.76
C ASN A 680 -26.07 50.45 51.14
N LYS A 681 -25.18 50.13 50.20
CA LYS A 681 -24.01 49.26 50.43
C LYS A 681 -22.79 50.11 50.82
N LYS A 682 -21.90 49.54 51.64
CA LYS A 682 -20.62 50.18 52.00
C LYS A 682 -19.76 50.40 50.76
N THR A 683 -19.11 51.56 50.68
CA THR A 683 -18.10 51.85 49.65
C THR A 683 -16.80 51.11 49.94
N ILE A 684 -16.02 50.91 48.89
CA ILE A 684 -14.71 50.29 48.93
C ILE A 684 -13.63 51.28 48.50
N LYS A 685 -12.40 51.04 48.93
CA LYS A 685 -11.20 51.76 48.46
C LYS A 685 -10.24 50.73 47.89
N ILE A 686 -9.38 51.16 46.98
CA ILE A 686 -8.34 50.29 46.40
C ILE A 686 -6.97 50.92 46.59
N GLY A 687 -5.93 50.09 46.62
CA GLY A 687 -4.55 50.52 46.45
C GLY A 687 -4.00 49.94 45.17
N ILE A 688 -3.29 50.74 44.37
CA ILE A 688 -2.69 50.34 43.10
C ILE A 688 -1.18 50.59 43.16
N GLY A 689 -0.41 49.55 42.83
CA GLY A 689 1.04 49.59 42.72
C GLY A 689 1.48 49.29 41.30
N ILE A 690 2.35 50.13 40.72
CA ILE A 690 2.88 49.92 39.36
C ILE A 690 4.40 49.96 39.37
N ASN A 691 5.01 48.92 38.80
CA ASN A 691 6.45 48.88 38.56
C ASN A 691 6.76 48.43 37.13
N SER A 692 7.73 49.09 36.51
CA SER A 692 8.22 48.76 35.17
C SER A 692 9.63 48.20 35.30
N ASP A 693 9.87 46.98 34.82
CA ASP A 693 11.17 46.29 34.93
C ASP A 693 11.26 45.18 33.87
N THR A 694 12.47 44.63 33.69
CA THR A 694 12.66 43.43 32.89
C THR A 694 12.31 42.20 33.74
N VAL A 695 11.30 41.43 33.34
CA VAL A 695 10.84 40.23 34.03
C VAL A 695 10.94 39.00 33.12
N ILE A 696 10.86 37.80 33.70
CA ILE A 696 10.68 36.57 32.93
C ILE A 696 9.19 36.35 32.76
N SER A 697 8.70 36.27 31.53
CA SER A 697 7.29 36.01 31.23
C SER A 697 7.14 34.84 30.28
N GLY A 698 6.24 33.91 30.61
CA GLY A 698 5.97 32.71 29.83
C GLY A 698 5.07 31.74 30.56
N ASN A 699 4.88 30.54 29.98
CA ASN A 699 4.19 29.45 30.64
C ASN A 699 5.08 28.90 31.78
N ILE A 700 4.70 29.17 33.02
CA ILE A 700 5.43 28.77 34.23
C ILE A 700 4.53 27.85 35.06
N GLY A 701 5.06 26.72 35.49
CA GLY A 701 4.30 25.72 36.25
C GLY A 701 4.84 24.31 36.07
N CYS A 702 4.02 23.32 36.40
CA CYS A 702 4.34 21.91 36.14
C CYS A 702 3.57 21.42 34.91
N SER A 703 3.96 20.29 34.33
CA SER A 703 3.32 19.74 33.12
C SER A 703 1.81 19.50 33.24
N LYS A 704 1.28 19.39 34.46
CA LYS A 704 -0.16 19.23 34.74
C LYS A 704 -0.91 20.55 34.94
N ARG A 705 -0.19 21.64 35.22
CA ARG A 705 -0.74 22.97 35.49
C ARG A 705 0.31 24.01 35.13
N MET A 706 0.27 24.45 33.88
CA MET A 706 1.05 25.57 33.37
C MET A 706 0.17 26.83 33.45
N GLU A 707 0.70 27.92 33.98
CA GLU A 707 0.05 29.23 33.97
C GLU A 707 0.96 30.21 33.22
N PHE A 708 0.41 30.94 32.25
CA PHE A 708 1.15 32.04 31.65
C PHE A 708 1.24 33.17 32.68
N THR A 709 2.46 33.54 33.11
CA THR A 709 2.62 34.58 34.12
C THR A 709 3.98 35.30 34.03
N ALA A 710 4.09 36.44 34.69
CA ALA A 710 5.34 37.19 34.86
C ALA A 710 5.99 36.92 36.23
N ILE A 711 7.29 36.63 36.25
CA ILE A 711 8.08 36.40 37.47
C ILE A 711 9.38 37.21 37.43
N GLY A 712 9.72 37.83 38.55
CA GLY A 712 10.99 38.52 38.75
C GLY A 712 10.94 39.49 39.93
N ASP A 713 12.09 40.07 40.28
CA ASP A 713 12.17 41.06 41.36
C ASP A 713 11.30 42.29 41.08
N GLY A 714 11.14 42.66 39.80
CA GLY A 714 10.26 43.75 39.38
C GLY A 714 8.77 43.49 39.68
N VAL A 715 8.32 42.23 39.59
CA VAL A 715 6.95 41.83 39.96
C VAL A 715 6.73 42.01 41.45
N ASN A 716 7.70 41.55 42.26
CA ASN A 716 7.67 41.68 43.71
C ASN A 716 7.67 43.14 44.17
N LEU A 717 8.37 44.03 43.45
CA LEU A 717 8.33 45.46 43.72
C LEU A 717 6.93 46.03 43.47
N GLY A 718 6.27 45.70 42.35
CA GLY A 718 4.89 46.15 42.07
C GLY A 718 3.92 45.84 43.21
N SER A 719 3.92 44.60 43.72
CA SER A 719 3.08 44.19 44.85
C SER A 719 3.42 44.95 46.15
N ARG A 720 4.70 45.28 46.39
CA ARG A 720 5.10 46.11 47.54
C ARG A 720 4.65 47.56 47.41
N LEU A 721 4.67 48.12 46.19
CA LEU A 721 4.19 49.47 45.92
C LEU A 721 2.69 49.58 46.18
N GLU A 722 1.93 48.55 45.78
CA GLU A 722 0.52 48.42 46.12
C GLU A 722 0.36 48.53 47.64
N GLY A 723 1.04 47.68 48.41
CA GLY A 723 0.99 47.73 49.88
C GLY A 723 1.46 49.06 50.48
N ALA A 724 2.41 49.75 49.84
CA ALA A 724 2.91 51.06 50.27
C ALA A 724 1.82 52.15 50.20
N THR A 725 0.86 52.06 49.29
CA THR A 725 -0.24 53.04 49.21
C THR A 725 -1.01 53.11 50.55
N LYS A 726 -1.13 52.00 51.29
CA LYS A 726 -1.73 51.99 52.65
C LYS A 726 -0.92 52.79 53.66
N ILE A 727 0.42 52.69 53.60
CA ILE A 727 1.35 53.37 54.51
C ILE A 727 1.30 54.88 54.27
N TYR A 728 1.35 55.30 53.00
CA TYR A 728 1.34 56.72 52.63
C TYR A 728 -0.06 57.32 52.53
N GLY A 729 -1.12 56.51 52.61
CA GLY A 729 -2.50 56.98 52.54
C GLY A 729 -2.97 57.42 51.15
N THR A 730 -2.30 56.94 50.11
CA THR A 730 -2.62 57.23 48.71
C THR A 730 -3.39 56.05 48.10
N ASP A 731 -3.91 56.22 46.89
CA ASP A 731 -4.58 55.15 46.14
C ASP A 731 -3.70 54.56 45.04
N ILE A 732 -2.74 55.32 44.48
CA ILE A 732 -1.83 54.86 43.42
C ILE A 732 -0.39 55.24 43.74
N VAL A 733 0.50 54.25 43.73
CA VAL A 733 1.96 54.42 43.87
C VAL A 733 2.66 53.78 42.68
N ILE A 734 3.56 54.53 42.06
CA ILE A 734 4.36 54.09 40.91
C ILE A 734 5.85 54.13 41.24
N SER A 735 6.60 53.21 40.65
CA SER A 735 8.07 53.20 40.73
C SER A 735 8.68 54.36 39.92
N GLU A 736 9.95 54.66 40.20
CA GLU A 736 10.74 55.58 39.37
C GLU A 736 10.83 55.14 37.90
N SER A 737 10.95 53.84 37.63
CA SER A 737 11.04 53.31 36.25
C SER A 737 9.73 53.47 35.48
N THR A 738 8.58 53.43 36.17
CA THR A 738 7.28 53.77 35.56
C THR A 738 7.09 55.28 35.41
N TYR A 739 7.57 56.06 36.39
CA TYR A 739 7.43 57.52 36.41
C TYR A 739 8.22 58.20 35.30
N ARG A 740 9.51 57.88 35.15
CA ARG A 740 10.42 58.61 34.25
C ARG A 740 9.93 58.70 32.80
N PRO A 741 9.47 57.62 32.14
CA PRO A 741 8.90 57.69 30.78
C PRO A 741 7.61 58.52 30.70
N CYS A 742 6.88 58.64 31.80
CA CYS A 742 5.58 59.29 31.86
C CYS A 742 5.61 60.72 32.42
N ALA A 743 6.76 61.22 32.89
CA ALA A 743 6.87 62.40 33.75
C ALA A 743 6.18 63.67 33.20
N ASP A 744 6.25 63.89 31.88
CA ASP A 744 5.64 65.05 31.21
C ASP A 744 4.11 64.93 31.05
N ARG A 745 3.56 63.73 31.25
CA ARG A 745 2.14 63.41 31.04
C ARG A 745 1.33 63.31 32.34
N ILE A 746 1.99 63.31 33.50
CA ILE A 746 1.35 63.07 34.80
C ILE A 746 1.68 64.12 35.85
N TRP A 747 0.74 64.29 36.78
CA TRP A 747 0.97 64.95 38.06
C TRP A 747 1.38 63.91 39.08
N THR A 748 2.52 64.12 39.73
CA THR A 748 3.05 63.19 40.72
C THR A 748 3.61 63.92 41.92
N ARG A 749 3.80 63.16 43.00
CA ARG A 749 4.49 63.60 44.21
C ARG A 749 5.47 62.51 44.64
N GLU A 750 6.76 62.83 44.74
CA GLU A 750 7.76 61.86 45.21
C GLU A 750 7.55 61.56 46.70
N LEU A 751 7.06 60.36 47.01
CA LEU A 751 6.66 59.97 48.36
C LEU A 751 7.85 59.60 49.24
N ASP A 752 8.66 58.65 48.78
CA ASP A 752 9.78 58.12 49.56
C ASP A 752 10.79 57.31 48.74
N PHE A 753 11.87 56.92 49.41
CA PHE A 753 12.85 55.94 48.95
C PHE A 753 12.64 54.62 49.68
N ILE A 754 12.27 53.56 48.96
CA ILE A 754 12.05 52.23 49.53
C ILE A 754 13.17 51.27 49.16
N LYS A 755 13.58 50.42 50.12
CA LYS A 755 14.54 49.35 49.88
C LYS A 755 13.82 48.04 49.59
N VAL A 756 14.17 47.41 48.48
CA VAL A 756 13.70 46.06 48.14
C VAL A 756 14.70 45.06 48.67
N LYS A 757 14.22 44.02 49.36
CA LYS A 757 15.07 42.92 49.83
C LYS A 757 15.75 42.27 48.60
N GLY A 758 17.06 42.46 48.46
CA GLY A 758 17.85 41.94 47.34
C GLY A 758 18.46 43.00 46.41
N LYS A 759 18.01 44.26 46.44
CA LYS A 759 18.67 45.39 45.74
C LYS A 759 19.41 46.26 46.76
N SER A 760 20.65 46.65 46.43
CA SER A 760 21.51 47.49 47.29
C SER A 760 21.08 48.95 47.31
N ASN A 761 20.52 49.44 46.20
CA ASN A 761 20.13 50.83 46.03
C ASN A 761 18.64 51.02 46.33
N PRO A 762 18.25 52.06 47.09
CA PRO A 762 16.85 52.40 47.29
C PRO A 762 16.20 52.88 45.98
N VAL A 763 14.91 52.61 45.82
CA VAL A 763 14.10 53.00 44.66
C VAL A 763 13.17 54.13 45.07
N ALA A 764 13.12 55.20 44.26
CA ALA A 764 12.17 56.29 44.45
C ALA A 764 10.76 55.85 44.07
N ILE A 765 9.79 56.25 44.87
CA ILE A 765 8.37 55.96 44.66
C ILE A 765 7.57 57.25 44.61
N TYR A 766 6.58 57.27 43.74
CA TYR A 766 5.79 58.46 43.44
C TYR A 766 4.32 58.14 43.64
N GLU A 767 3.59 59.06 44.26
CA GLU A 767 2.14 59.08 44.18
C GLU A 767 1.74 59.56 42.79
N LEU A 768 0.85 58.83 42.12
CA LEU A 768 0.21 59.30 40.90
C LEU A 768 -1.04 60.12 41.26
N VAL A 769 -0.95 61.44 41.13
CA VAL A 769 -2.04 62.35 41.52
C VAL A 769 -3.10 62.42 40.42
N GLY A 770 -2.71 62.44 39.15
CA GLY A 770 -3.62 62.49 38.01
C GLY A 770 -2.88 62.72 36.70
N LEU A 771 -3.62 62.84 35.61
CA LEU A 771 -3.04 63.12 34.28
C LEU A 771 -2.86 64.62 34.08
N ARG A 772 -1.85 65.05 33.32
CA ARG A 772 -1.64 66.47 32.95
C ARG A 772 -2.78 67.02 32.09
N SER A 773 -3.53 66.15 31.42
CA SER A 773 -4.76 66.49 30.70
C SER A 773 -5.92 66.88 31.61
N GLU A 774 -5.84 66.57 32.90
CA GLU A 774 -6.88 66.86 33.89
C GLU A 774 -6.46 68.03 34.79
N THR A 775 -7.44 68.85 35.18
CA THR A 775 -7.19 69.96 36.10
C THR A 775 -7.09 69.44 37.54
N VAL A 776 -5.91 69.53 38.13
CA VAL A 776 -5.69 69.28 39.56
C VAL A 776 -6.02 70.54 40.36
N SER A 777 -6.73 70.40 41.49
CA SER A 777 -7.10 71.54 42.34
C SER A 777 -5.88 72.32 42.84
N GLU A 778 -6.05 73.62 43.04
CA GLU A 778 -4.98 74.50 43.55
C GLU A 778 -4.43 74.02 44.89
N GLN A 779 -5.29 73.54 45.79
CA GLN A 779 -4.89 72.91 47.05
C GLN A 779 -3.96 71.71 46.84
N LYS A 780 -4.28 70.80 45.90
CA LYS A 780 -3.41 69.65 45.61
C LYS A 780 -2.07 70.08 45.03
N GLN A 781 -2.05 71.09 44.16
CA GLN A 781 -0.80 71.64 43.63
C GLN A 781 0.09 72.22 44.73
N GLN A 782 -0.50 72.99 45.66
CA GLN A 782 0.21 73.51 46.83
C GLN A 782 0.75 72.37 47.72
N VAL A 783 -0.05 71.33 47.97
CA VAL A 783 0.40 70.14 48.71
C VAL A 783 1.61 69.50 48.04
N ILE A 784 1.59 69.28 46.71
CA ILE A 784 2.72 68.72 45.96
C ILE A 784 3.96 69.59 46.14
N GLU A 785 3.87 70.90 45.89
CA GLU A 785 5.01 71.80 45.97
C GLU A 785 5.62 71.90 47.39
N HIS A 786 4.77 72.04 48.42
CA HIS A 786 5.23 72.13 49.81
C HIS A 786 5.82 70.81 50.28
N TYR A 787 5.22 69.69 49.88
CA TYR A 787 5.74 68.37 50.19
C TYR A 787 7.09 68.13 49.52
N GLU A 788 7.27 68.44 48.24
CA GLU A 788 8.55 68.31 47.54
C GLU A 788 9.66 69.16 48.18
N LYS A 789 9.34 70.40 48.57
CA LYS A 789 10.28 71.28 49.30
C LYS A 789 10.67 70.64 50.64
N ALA A 790 9.71 70.10 51.39
CA ALA A 790 9.94 69.41 52.66
C ALA A 790 10.77 68.13 52.48
N ARG A 791 10.49 67.31 51.45
CA ARG A 791 11.27 66.12 51.08
C ARG A 791 12.70 66.47 50.73
N ARG A 792 12.93 67.54 49.96
CA ARG A 792 14.29 68.01 49.67
C ARG A 792 15.03 68.41 50.94
N HIS A 793 14.38 69.02 51.91
CA HIS A 793 14.99 69.29 53.22
C HIS A 793 15.27 68.01 54.02
N TYR A 794 14.37 67.04 53.98
CA TYR A 794 14.54 65.72 54.61
C TYR A 794 15.77 64.99 54.06
N LEU A 795 15.89 64.88 52.74
CA LEU A 795 17.03 64.23 52.07
C LEU A 795 18.36 64.96 52.33
N ASN A 796 18.33 66.29 52.47
CA ASN A 796 19.52 67.09 52.83
C ASN A 796 19.81 67.14 54.35
N ARG A 797 19.18 66.27 55.15
CA ARG A 797 19.33 66.19 56.63
C ARG A 797 18.99 67.49 57.36
N LYS A 798 18.22 68.39 56.72
CA LYS A 798 17.71 69.63 57.33
C LYS A 798 16.36 69.36 58.02
N PHE A 799 16.35 68.44 58.98
CA PHE A 799 15.10 67.91 59.56
C PHE A 799 14.20 68.96 60.20
N ALA A 800 14.74 69.99 60.85
CA ALA A 800 13.92 71.08 61.41
C ALA A 800 13.14 71.86 60.32
N HIS A 801 13.76 72.08 59.15
CA HIS A 801 13.10 72.72 58.02
C HIS A 801 12.11 71.77 57.35
N ALA A 802 12.42 70.47 57.31
CA ALA A 802 11.51 69.45 56.80
C ALA A 802 10.24 69.34 57.67
N VAL A 803 10.35 69.37 59.01
CA VAL A 803 9.19 69.42 59.93
C VAL A 803 8.30 70.61 59.61
N ALA A 804 8.88 71.82 59.47
CA ALA A 804 8.11 73.01 59.13
C ALA A 804 7.38 72.84 57.77
N GLY A 805 8.07 72.30 56.76
CA GLY A 805 7.47 72.05 55.46
C GLY A 805 6.32 71.03 55.48
N PHE A 806 6.48 69.90 56.19
CA PHE A 806 5.38 68.92 56.33
C PHE A 806 4.24 69.45 57.19
N ALA A 807 4.51 70.29 58.19
CA ALA A 807 3.46 70.97 58.95
C ALA A 807 2.62 71.88 58.05
N THR A 808 3.23 72.63 57.13
CA THR A 808 2.49 73.42 56.13
C THR A 808 1.63 72.53 55.23
N VAL A 809 2.09 71.34 54.86
CA VAL A 809 1.25 70.38 54.11
C VAL A 809 0.04 69.97 54.96
N LEU A 810 0.22 69.68 56.24
CA LEU A 810 -0.86 69.29 57.16
C LEU A 810 -1.82 70.43 57.51
N GLU A 811 -1.39 71.69 57.38
CA GLU A 811 -2.29 72.85 57.46
C GLU A 811 -3.22 72.94 56.25
N ILE A 812 -2.74 72.55 55.06
CA ILE A 812 -3.52 72.54 53.82
C ILE A 812 -4.42 71.29 53.75
N ASP A 813 -3.86 70.11 54.07
CA ASP A 813 -4.56 68.83 54.15
C ASP A 813 -4.21 68.11 55.46
N SER A 814 -5.11 68.24 56.44
CA SER A 814 -4.95 67.65 57.77
C SER A 814 -5.00 66.12 57.80
N HIS A 815 -5.40 65.47 56.69
CA HIS A 815 -5.50 64.01 56.58
C HIS A 815 -4.37 63.40 55.75
N ASP A 816 -3.38 64.19 55.31
CA ASP A 816 -2.25 63.71 54.54
C ASP A 816 -1.33 62.80 55.39
N LYS A 817 -1.51 61.48 55.22
CA LYS A 817 -0.74 60.48 55.97
C LYS A 817 0.74 60.49 55.62
N ALA A 818 1.11 60.80 54.39
CA ALA A 818 2.50 60.82 53.96
C ALA A 818 3.28 61.95 54.65
N ALA A 819 2.68 63.14 54.77
CA ALA A 819 3.26 64.28 55.48
C ALA A 819 3.35 64.00 56.98
N ALA A 820 2.29 63.44 57.59
CA ALA A 820 2.31 63.04 59.00
C ALA A 820 3.41 62.01 59.30
N LEU A 821 3.54 60.99 58.45
CA LEU A 821 4.57 59.95 58.58
C LEU A 821 5.99 60.54 58.49
N HIS A 822 6.25 61.43 57.54
CA HIS A 822 7.58 62.06 57.45
C HIS A 822 7.84 63.06 58.57
N MET A 823 6.81 63.71 59.09
CA MET A 823 6.96 64.56 60.27
C MET A 823 7.42 63.73 61.49
N GLU A 824 6.82 62.56 61.72
CA GLU A 824 7.24 61.64 62.77
C GLU A 824 8.70 61.18 62.58
N ARG A 825 9.07 60.81 61.35
CA ARG A 825 10.45 60.42 61.00
C ARG A 825 11.44 61.55 61.17
N CYS A 826 11.08 62.79 60.81
CA CYS A 826 11.92 63.96 61.06
C CYS A 826 12.14 64.17 62.57
N GLN A 827 11.10 64.02 63.39
CA GLN A 827 11.21 64.11 64.85
C GLN A 827 12.11 63.00 65.42
N HIS A 828 12.07 61.81 64.84
CA HIS A 828 13.00 60.73 65.18
C HIS A 828 14.45 61.11 64.85
N TRP A 829 14.73 61.57 63.62
CA TRP A 829 16.09 61.95 63.20
C TRP A 829 16.63 63.19 63.92
N LEU A 830 15.76 64.08 64.41
CA LEU A 830 16.17 65.19 65.29
C LEU A 830 16.67 64.70 66.65
N LYS A 831 16.13 63.58 67.16
CA LYS A 831 16.57 62.96 68.42
C LYS A 831 17.75 62.02 68.22
N ASN A 832 17.78 61.29 67.09
CA ASN A 832 18.80 60.29 66.77
C ASN A 832 19.33 60.57 65.35
N PRO A 833 20.28 61.49 65.14
CA PRO A 833 20.73 61.84 63.79
C PRO A 833 21.27 60.63 63.01
N PRO A 834 20.94 60.50 61.70
CA PRO A 834 21.43 59.39 60.89
C PRO A 834 22.94 59.52 60.65
N THR A 835 23.61 58.44 60.28
CA THR A 835 25.04 58.45 59.93
C THR A 835 25.31 59.18 58.61
N ASP A 836 26.57 59.47 58.30
CA ASP A 836 26.96 60.13 57.04
C ASP A 836 26.75 59.24 55.80
N GLU A 837 26.59 57.94 55.99
CA GLU A 837 26.27 56.95 54.94
C GLU A 837 24.76 56.77 54.72
N TRP A 838 23.92 57.65 55.31
CA TRP A 838 22.48 57.54 55.16
C TRP A 838 22.02 57.85 53.74
N ASP A 839 21.33 56.89 53.14
CA ASP A 839 20.88 56.91 51.75
C ASP A 839 19.46 57.48 51.55
N GLY A 840 18.96 58.21 52.55
CA GLY A 840 17.64 58.87 52.49
C GLY A 840 16.46 57.92 52.68
N ALA A 841 16.67 56.60 52.64
CA ALA A 841 15.61 55.61 52.80
C ALA A 841 15.27 55.37 54.27
N TRP A 842 14.00 55.09 54.53
CA TRP A 842 13.54 54.58 55.83
C TRP A 842 13.48 53.05 55.79
N ALA A 843 14.27 52.38 56.63
CA ALA A 843 14.18 50.94 56.78
C ALA A 843 12.93 50.60 57.60
N LEU A 844 11.93 49.97 56.96
CA LEU A 844 10.79 49.39 57.67
C LEU A 844 11.31 48.28 58.60
N THR A 845 11.31 48.53 59.91
CA THR A 845 11.78 47.59 60.95
C THR A 845 10.70 46.62 61.43
N GLU A 846 9.46 46.78 60.97
CA GLU A 846 8.37 45.84 61.26
C GLU A 846 7.96 45.07 60.00
N LYS A 847 7.65 43.78 60.22
CA LYS A 847 7.31 42.79 59.19
C LYS A 847 5.97 43.04 58.53
#